data_AF-A0A552UZH1-F1
#
_entry.id   AF-A0A552UZH1-F1
#
_cell.length_a   1.000
_cell.length_b   1.000
_cell.length_c   1.000
_cell.angle_alpha   90.00
_cell.angle_beta   90.00
_cell.angle_gamma   90.00
#
_symmetry.space_group_name_H-M   'P 1'
#
loop_
_entity.id
_entity.type
_entity.pdbx_description
1 polymer ?
#
loop_
_entity_poly.entity_id
_entity_poly.type
_entity_poly.pdbx_seq_one_letter_code
_entity_poly.pdbx_strand_id
1 'polypeptide(L)'
;MENTIYRCNHSALKLSCFLVCLLLLITCPVVGQVINAKPITREDYHLWGSPELKEVSDDGKWISYSVSYENGADTLFVKGSENATAYSFPQHNNGTFTSSGYFACQRENKLVVMDLNGGLIKSYDDIKSFEFSKKAGMLILLSNGNGTNSLRLTDQQGKTIYSLKDVSSYALAPTGTKLAYTTSEGKKSILGVLKLGHRIENIVIASSSIYSYSDFVWHTTGVAFSFYIIDASAPVGIGYYILSDKKLYQLDQATNKNLWPQTGIVKDWVYKLTISPDMKNVFFATQKTNHNSETLNQLAEVWAADDKYVYPQRQKAGNAIGAKLSVWKPGEKSFKVLESDTLTWNMAAGNYNYLVSANPLKYEPQFKYSAPMDFYIKDMQKGTTKLLLSKHSAYPFHINASPSGKYVVYFSDGDWYLYSMLSGLHNNITAHLNSNFRNERNVIGGEIEACGIAGWSGDDESLFLYDNFDIWEYRPRSGYIKRITHGKEMNVQFRAIAENNRAGLIRNFNGYYSPIISTNKNMLLKATGENGNTGYFLWSRRYGVKKLIYGDSFIDQGKIINGGIVYREQRFNLPPRLMLKDSTHSPQCIFQSNSHHRKYEWGFSELIQYTNSKGDALKGNLWYPAGFRKGQKYPMIVHIYQRQSQDFNLYPVPMLYQPVGFDPLMFLSDGYFILYPDITNDIDNPGTAANEWVTSAVRKVLATGMVDSDEIGLIGHSFGGYETDFIIGQTNIFKAAVAGGAITDLQSYYLGINWDSGKPDSWRLEDQQWHMSKSLFDDRDSYYSNSPINYAEKIQTPLLSWSGKNDNQVNWHQSVELYLALRRLGRKHVMLLYPNEGHNLQSPSNQEDLCQKTKEWFDYFLKGDKNIEWIKESTE
;
A
#
# COMPACT_ATOMS: atom_id res chain seq x y z
N MET A 1 3.90 43.44 91.83
CA MET A 1 4.46 42.54 90.81
C MET A 1 3.48 41.37 90.70
N GLU A 2 2.46 41.56 89.86
CA GLU A 2 1.25 40.74 89.70
C GLU A 2 1.52 39.63 88.66
N ASN A 3 1.25 38.33 88.86
CA ASN A 3 0.02 37.54 89.10
C ASN A 3 -0.86 37.19 87.87
N THR A 4 -0.76 35.91 87.46
CA THR A 4 -1.86 34.93 87.22
C THR A 4 -2.61 34.84 85.87
N ILE A 5 -2.87 33.56 85.52
CA ILE A 5 -3.56 32.86 84.39
C ILE A 5 -5.04 33.26 84.17
N TYR A 6 -5.59 33.17 82.92
CA TYR A 6 -6.92 32.56 82.57
C TYR A 6 -7.19 32.39 81.04
N ARG A 7 -8.15 31.48 80.72
CA ARG A 7 -8.56 30.83 79.45
C ARG A 7 -9.67 31.55 78.62
N CYS A 8 -9.80 31.12 77.33
CA CYS A 8 -10.99 31.01 76.44
C CYS A 8 -11.77 32.29 76.03
N ASN A 9 -12.31 32.46 74.80
CA ASN A 9 -13.30 31.61 74.13
C ASN A 9 -13.41 31.83 72.59
N HIS A 10 -13.63 30.74 71.86
CA HIS A 10 -14.10 30.66 70.47
C HIS A 10 -15.64 30.73 70.42
N SER A 11 -16.26 31.77 69.83
CA SER A 11 -17.63 31.69 69.28
C SER A 11 -18.17 33.01 68.65
N ALA A 12 -17.41 33.70 67.80
CA ALA A 12 -17.97 34.87 67.09
C ALA A 12 -17.45 35.11 65.66
N LEU A 13 -16.51 34.30 65.15
CA LEU A 13 -15.89 34.53 63.84
C LEU A 13 -16.24 33.49 62.76
N LYS A 14 -17.29 32.67 62.98
CA LYS A 14 -17.71 31.62 62.03
C LYS A 14 -19.04 31.89 61.31
N LEU A 15 -19.76 32.98 61.61
CA LEU A 15 -21.05 33.26 60.95
C LEU A 15 -20.96 34.26 59.78
N SER A 16 -19.99 35.18 59.75
CA SER A 16 -19.86 36.14 58.63
C SER A 16 -19.11 35.61 57.40
N CYS A 17 -18.28 34.56 57.52
CA CYS A 17 -17.63 33.94 56.35
C CYS A 17 -18.53 32.94 55.62
N PHE A 18 -19.57 32.40 56.28
CA PHE A 18 -20.46 31.41 55.67
C PHE A 18 -21.51 32.06 54.76
N LEU A 19 -21.98 33.28 55.07
CA LEU A 19 -22.95 33.99 54.23
C LEU A 19 -22.34 34.61 52.96
N VAL A 20 -21.05 35.00 53.00
CA VAL A 20 -20.34 35.55 51.83
C VAL A 20 -19.93 34.45 50.84
N CYS A 21 -19.68 33.23 51.30
CA CYS A 21 -19.45 32.09 50.40
C CYS A 21 -20.75 31.57 49.76
N LEU A 22 -21.92 31.73 50.42
CA LEU A 22 -23.20 31.30 49.85
C LEU A 22 -23.73 32.26 48.77
N LEU A 23 -23.43 33.56 48.86
CA LEU A 23 -23.85 34.57 47.88
C LEU A 23 -22.97 34.63 46.62
N LEU A 24 -21.73 34.11 46.66
CA LEU A 24 -20.88 33.91 45.47
C LEU A 24 -21.16 32.59 44.74
N LEU A 25 -22.04 31.74 45.27
CA LEU A 25 -22.49 30.49 44.63
C LEU A 25 -23.76 30.63 43.79
N ILE A 26 -24.32 31.84 43.62
CA ILE A 26 -25.60 32.07 42.90
C ILE A 26 -25.44 32.84 41.57
N THR A 27 -24.22 33.22 41.16
CA THR A 27 -24.00 33.84 39.83
C THR A 27 -22.81 33.25 39.08
N CYS A 28 -22.77 31.93 38.95
CA CYS A 28 -22.25 31.33 37.72
C CYS A 28 -23.48 30.86 36.95
N PRO A 29 -23.84 31.46 35.80
CA PRO A 29 -24.66 30.72 34.86
C PRO A 29 -23.78 29.58 34.36
N VAL A 30 -23.85 28.43 35.03
CA VAL A 30 -23.62 27.13 34.40
C VAL A 30 -24.79 26.94 33.44
N VAL A 31 -24.82 27.75 32.40
CA VAL A 31 -25.35 27.32 31.12
C VAL A 31 -24.16 26.61 30.49
N GLY A 32 -23.95 25.36 30.91
CA GLY A 32 -23.44 24.41 29.93
C GLY A 32 -24.46 24.47 28.81
N GLN A 33 -24.20 25.29 27.79
CA GLN A 33 -24.91 25.17 26.53
C GLN A 33 -24.66 23.72 26.13
N VAL A 34 -25.67 22.88 26.30
CA VAL A 34 -25.73 21.61 25.61
C VAL A 34 -25.55 22.01 24.16
N ILE A 35 -24.36 21.75 23.61
CA ILE A 35 -24.14 21.94 22.19
C ILE A 35 -25.10 20.93 21.57
N ASN A 36 -26.24 21.43 21.10
CA ASN A 36 -27.17 20.60 20.35
C ASN A 36 -26.42 20.20 19.09
N ALA A 37 -25.96 18.95 19.09
CA ALA A 37 -25.30 18.35 17.97
C ALA A 37 -26.25 18.43 16.76
N LYS A 38 -25.76 18.88 15.60
CA LYS A 38 -26.55 18.95 14.37
C LYS A 38 -26.25 17.75 13.47
N PRO A 39 -27.18 17.31 12.61
CA PRO A 39 -26.84 16.38 11.53
C PRO A 39 -25.72 16.95 10.65
N ILE A 40 -24.89 16.08 10.10
CA ILE A 40 -23.89 16.46 9.11
C ILE A 40 -24.54 16.50 7.72
N THR A 41 -24.28 17.54 6.94
CA THR A 41 -24.74 17.66 5.54
C THR A 41 -23.55 17.71 4.59
N ARG A 42 -23.79 17.55 3.28
CA ARG A 42 -22.71 17.58 2.27
C ARG A 42 -21.92 18.88 2.28
N GLU A 43 -22.57 20.00 2.60
CA GLU A 43 -21.92 21.31 2.74
C GLU A 43 -20.87 21.33 3.84
N ASP A 44 -20.93 20.42 4.82
CA ASP A 44 -19.96 20.33 5.91
C ASP A 44 -18.72 19.48 5.57
N TYR A 45 -18.74 18.65 4.51
CA TYR A 45 -17.72 17.62 4.26
C TYR A 45 -16.31 18.20 4.08
N HIS A 46 -16.21 19.36 3.43
CA HIS A 46 -14.94 20.07 3.21
C HIS A 46 -14.20 20.48 4.50
N LEU A 47 -14.86 20.44 5.67
CA LEU A 47 -14.26 20.75 6.97
C LEU A 47 -13.39 19.60 7.52
N TRP A 48 -13.58 18.36 7.03
CA TRP A 48 -12.89 17.18 7.53
C TRP A 48 -11.49 17.03 6.93
N GLY A 49 -10.49 16.99 7.81
CA GLY A 49 -9.10 16.75 7.48
C GLY A 49 -8.62 15.38 7.93
N SER A 50 -7.82 14.73 7.09
CA SER A 50 -7.19 13.43 7.36
C SER A 50 -5.70 13.62 7.71
N PRO A 51 -5.29 13.44 8.98
CA PRO A 51 -3.89 13.59 9.37
C PRO A 51 -3.05 12.38 8.95
N GLU A 52 -1.84 12.63 8.48
CA GLU A 52 -0.84 11.63 8.14
C GLU A 52 0.52 12.00 8.74
N LEU A 53 1.08 11.10 9.53
CA LEU A 53 2.40 11.23 10.14
C LEU A 53 3.50 10.99 9.10
N LYS A 54 4.35 12.00 8.87
CA LYS A 54 5.35 12.00 7.79
C LYS A 54 6.73 11.55 8.26
N GLU A 55 7.41 12.34 9.08
CA GLU A 55 8.77 12.05 9.53
C GLU A 55 8.95 12.41 11.02
N VAL A 56 9.98 11.86 11.65
CA VAL A 56 10.51 12.30 12.94
C VAL A 56 11.97 12.68 12.73
N SER A 57 12.43 13.79 13.31
CA SER A 57 13.83 14.20 13.24
C SER A 57 14.77 13.15 13.86
N ASP A 58 16.03 13.12 13.42
CA ASP A 58 17.02 12.13 13.86
C ASP A 58 17.26 12.16 15.40
N ASP A 59 17.02 13.30 16.06
CA ASP A 59 17.12 13.49 17.51
C ASP A 59 15.80 13.23 18.27
N GLY A 60 14.71 12.92 17.56
CA GLY A 60 13.38 12.68 18.13
C GLY A 60 12.65 13.93 18.66
N LYS A 61 13.22 15.13 18.47
CA LYS A 61 12.67 16.38 19.03
C LYS A 61 11.57 17.02 18.18
N TRP A 62 11.47 16.65 16.91
CA TRP A 62 10.52 17.23 15.97
C TRP A 62 9.78 16.16 15.19
N ILE A 63 8.50 16.43 14.94
CA ILE A 63 7.57 15.53 14.26
C ILE A 63 6.90 16.31 13.14
N SER A 64 6.91 15.77 11.93
CA SER A 64 6.18 16.35 10.79
C SER A 64 4.95 15.51 10.45
N TYR A 65 3.86 16.17 10.13
CA TYR A 65 2.62 15.53 9.71
C TYR A 65 1.85 16.43 8.75
N SER A 66 1.11 15.85 7.81
CA SER A 66 0.18 16.60 6.96
C SER A 66 -1.25 16.40 7.41
N VAL A 67 -2.12 17.32 7.03
CA VAL A 67 -3.58 17.16 7.10
C VAL A 67 -4.10 17.43 5.69
N SER A 68 -4.69 16.40 5.07
CA SER A 68 -5.25 16.51 3.73
C SER A 68 -6.76 16.70 3.77
N TYR A 69 -7.28 17.50 2.84
CA TYR A 69 -8.70 17.85 2.72
C TYR A 69 -9.19 17.55 1.31
N GLU A 70 -10.47 17.21 1.16
CA GLU A 70 -11.06 16.91 -0.16
C GLU A 70 -10.96 18.08 -1.14
N ASN A 71 -11.01 19.32 -0.64
CA ASN A 71 -10.86 20.54 -1.45
C ASN A 71 -9.39 20.89 -1.80
N GLY A 72 -8.42 20.05 -1.41
CA GLY A 72 -7.00 20.26 -1.67
C GLY A 72 -6.34 21.35 -0.81
N ALA A 73 -7.00 21.85 0.24
CA ALA A 73 -6.42 22.80 1.21
C ALA A 73 -5.41 22.14 2.18
N ASP A 74 -4.66 21.16 1.69
CA ASP A 74 -3.70 20.37 2.43
C ASP A 74 -2.72 21.25 3.19
N THR A 75 -2.34 20.87 4.41
CA THR A 75 -1.37 21.63 5.20
C THR A 75 -0.38 20.69 5.86
N LEU A 76 0.91 21.01 5.71
CA LEU A 76 2.00 20.32 6.38
C LEU A 76 2.35 21.06 7.66
N PHE A 77 2.58 20.32 8.74
CA PHE A 77 2.93 20.82 10.04
C PHE A 77 4.25 20.22 10.52
N VAL A 78 4.97 21.00 11.32
CA VAL A 78 6.13 20.54 12.08
C VAL A 78 5.95 20.98 13.52
N LYS A 79 6.02 20.04 14.46
CA LYS A 79 5.76 20.29 15.88
C LYS A 79 6.87 19.70 16.74
N GLY A 80 7.27 20.42 17.79
CA GLY A 80 8.19 19.91 18.80
C GLY A 80 7.54 18.81 19.63
N SER A 81 8.28 17.76 19.96
CA SER A 81 7.77 16.63 20.76
C SER A 81 7.66 16.96 22.25
N GLU A 82 8.50 17.86 22.75
CA GLU A 82 8.55 18.25 24.18
C GLU A 82 8.09 19.70 24.44
N ASN A 83 7.97 20.53 23.40
CA ASN A 83 7.64 21.94 23.51
C ASN A 83 6.35 22.29 22.74
N ALA A 84 5.80 23.48 23.00
CA ALA A 84 4.57 23.95 22.34
C ALA A 84 4.81 24.51 20.93
N THR A 85 6.05 24.51 20.43
CA THR A 85 6.40 25.13 19.15
C THR A 85 5.83 24.31 18.00
N ALA A 86 5.12 24.98 17.10
CA ALA A 86 4.58 24.39 15.88
C ALA A 86 4.70 25.36 14.71
N TYR A 87 4.94 24.81 13.52
CA TYR A 87 5.02 25.51 12.25
C TYR A 87 4.04 24.87 11.27
N SER A 88 3.49 25.67 10.37
CA SER A 88 2.52 25.24 9.37
C SER A 88 2.91 25.76 7.99
N PHE A 89 2.77 24.91 6.99
CA PHE A 89 3.09 25.17 5.59
C PHE A 89 1.83 24.86 4.77
N PRO A 90 0.95 25.86 4.55
CA PRO A 90 -0.26 25.68 3.76
C PRO A 90 0.03 25.21 2.35
N GLN A 91 -0.85 24.36 1.81
CA GLN A 91 -0.78 23.76 0.48
C GLN A 91 0.48 22.92 0.22
N HIS A 92 1.12 22.43 1.28
CA HIS A 92 2.21 21.45 1.23
C HIS A 92 1.74 20.15 1.88
N ASN A 93 2.23 19.01 1.41
CA ASN A 93 1.89 17.69 1.96
C ASN A 93 3.11 16.85 2.36
N ASN A 94 4.32 17.25 1.97
CA ASN A 94 5.54 16.51 2.26
C ASN A 94 6.70 17.46 2.57
N GLY A 95 7.62 17.00 3.41
CA GLY A 95 8.85 17.69 3.75
C GLY A 95 9.78 16.74 4.50
N THR A 96 11.01 17.18 4.74
CA THR A 96 12.02 16.34 5.39
C THR A 96 12.87 17.10 6.40
N PHE A 97 13.29 16.38 7.45
CA PHE A 97 14.21 16.89 8.45
C PHE A 97 15.67 16.81 8.00
N THR A 98 16.43 17.84 8.35
CA THR A 98 17.88 17.80 8.29
C THR A 98 18.45 17.25 9.60
N SER A 99 19.70 16.78 9.57
CA SER A 99 20.41 16.29 10.76
C SER A 99 20.79 17.38 11.77
N SER A 100 20.49 18.65 11.49
CA SER A 100 20.93 19.82 12.27
C SER A 100 19.77 20.69 12.78
N GLY A 101 18.55 20.14 12.81
CA GLY A 101 17.38 20.86 13.34
C GLY A 101 16.75 21.85 12.35
N TYR A 102 16.92 21.63 11.05
CA TYR A 102 16.18 22.34 10.01
C TYR A 102 15.11 21.45 9.40
N PHE A 103 14.11 22.07 8.80
CA PHE A 103 13.07 21.40 8.02
C PHE A 103 12.96 22.03 6.64
N ALA A 104 12.75 21.20 5.62
CA ALA A 104 12.53 21.68 4.26
C ALA A 104 11.31 21.03 3.62
N CYS A 105 10.51 21.84 2.94
CA CYS A 105 9.37 21.40 2.16
C CYS A 105 9.29 22.19 0.85
N GLN A 106 8.91 21.51 -0.22
CA GLN A 106 8.76 22.10 -1.54
C GLN A 106 7.32 21.96 -2.00
N ARG A 107 6.81 22.99 -2.66
CA ARG A 107 5.59 22.93 -3.46
C ARG A 107 5.90 23.53 -4.83
N GLU A 108 5.54 22.80 -5.88
CA GLU A 108 5.80 23.21 -7.26
C GLU A 108 7.27 23.62 -7.42
N ASN A 109 7.55 24.87 -7.81
CA ASN A 109 8.90 25.39 -7.98
C ASN A 109 9.43 26.16 -6.75
N LYS A 110 8.73 26.17 -5.61
CA LYS A 110 9.13 26.93 -4.42
C LYS A 110 9.55 26.02 -3.28
N LEU A 111 10.77 26.22 -2.78
CA LEU A 111 11.31 25.52 -1.62
C LEU A 111 11.33 26.46 -0.41
N VAL A 112 10.84 25.96 0.72
CA VAL A 112 10.94 26.63 2.02
C VAL A 112 11.85 25.81 2.93
N VAL A 113 12.80 26.47 3.58
CA VAL A 113 13.73 25.88 4.57
C VAL A 113 13.63 26.67 5.86
N MET A 114 13.48 25.97 6.98
CA MET A 114 13.23 26.56 8.29
C MET A 114 14.23 26.06 9.34
N ASP A 115 14.79 26.98 10.13
CA ASP A 115 15.50 26.67 11.38
C ASP A 115 14.47 26.46 12.50
N LEU A 116 14.37 25.25 13.03
CA LEU A 116 13.35 24.91 14.03
C LEU A 116 13.67 25.46 15.43
N ASN A 117 14.92 25.88 15.68
CA ASN A 117 15.32 26.47 16.96
C ASN A 117 15.27 28.01 16.90
N GLY A 118 15.64 28.59 15.75
CA GLY A 118 15.70 30.04 15.55
C GLY A 118 14.45 30.66 14.93
N GLY A 119 13.53 29.86 14.38
CA GLY A 119 12.34 30.34 13.66
C GLY A 119 12.63 31.03 12.32
N LEU A 120 13.90 31.02 11.86
CA LEU A 120 14.31 31.67 10.62
C LEU A 120 13.83 30.86 9.41
N ILE A 121 13.07 31.51 8.53
CA ILE A 121 12.56 30.93 7.29
C ILE A 121 13.33 31.50 6.11
N LYS A 122 13.82 30.62 5.23
CA LYS A 122 14.39 30.96 3.92
C LYS A 122 13.53 30.36 2.83
N SER A 123 13.23 31.15 1.81
CA SER A 123 12.50 30.71 0.62
C SER A 123 13.40 30.78 -0.61
N TYR A 124 13.25 29.81 -1.48
CA TYR A 124 13.93 29.75 -2.77
C TYR A 124 12.87 29.52 -3.85
N ASP A 125 12.88 30.38 -4.86
CA ASP A 125 12.03 30.24 -6.04
C ASP A 125 12.77 29.48 -7.16
N ASP A 126 12.02 29.02 -8.15
CA ASP A 126 12.50 28.28 -9.33
C ASP A 126 13.28 27.00 -9.02
N ILE A 127 12.99 26.34 -7.90
CA ILE A 127 13.58 25.07 -7.51
C ILE A 127 12.83 23.91 -8.18
N LYS A 128 13.53 23.15 -9.01
CA LYS A 128 13.02 21.92 -9.62
C LYS A 128 13.07 20.74 -8.64
N SER A 129 14.15 20.64 -7.87
CA SER A 129 14.35 19.57 -6.88
C SER A 129 15.39 19.98 -5.85
N PHE A 130 15.35 19.37 -4.67
CA PHE A 130 16.38 19.54 -3.64
C PHE A 130 16.76 18.21 -2.98
N GLU A 131 17.98 18.15 -2.46
CA GLU A 131 18.48 17.04 -1.64
C GLU A 131 19.32 17.55 -0.46
N PHE A 132 19.32 16.81 0.64
CA PHE A 132 20.18 17.11 1.79
C PHE A 132 21.35 16.13 1.89
N SER A 133 22.56 16.68 1.87
CA SER A 133 23.72 15.96 2.37
C SER A 133 23.79 16.10 3.90
N LYS A 134 23.19 15.14 4.62
CA LYS A 134 23.23 15.12 6.10
C LYS A 134 24.68 15.14 6.64
N LYS A 135 25.56 14.34 6.03
CA LYS A 135 26.96 14.21 6.48
C LYS A 135 27.83 15.42 6.15
N ALA A 136 27.60 16.11 5.03
CA ALA A 136 28.32 17.34 4.72
C ALA A 136 27.65 18.60 5.31
N GLY A 137 26.41 18.47 5.82
CA GLY A 137 25.63 19.59 6.33
C GLY A 137 25.24 20.60 5.26
N MET A 138 25.00 20.14 4.03
CA MET A 138 24.74 21.00 2.87
C MET A 138 23.36 20.71 2.24
N LEU A 139 22.76 21.77 1.71
CA LEU A 139 21.56 21.71 0.88
C LEU A 139 21.96 21.81 -0.59
N ILE A 140 21.48 20.87 -1.40
CA ILE A 140 21.72 20.80 -2.85
C ILE A 140 20.43 21.21 -3.54
N LEU A 141 20.50 22.27 -4.35
CA LEU A 141 19.36 22.89 -5.01
C LEU A 141 19.53 22.84 -6.53
N LEU A 142 18.61 22.17 -7.22
CA LEU A 142 18.52 22.27 -8.68
C LEU A 142 17.45 23.29 -9.03
N SER A 143 17.85 24.38 -9.69
CA SER A 143 16.96 25.47 -10.12
C SER A 143 16.84 25.58 -11.63
N ASN A 144 15.71 26.08 -12.16
CA ASN A 144 15.48 26.31 -13.59
C ASN A 144 14.72 27.63 -13.85
N GLY A 145 15.35 28.76 -13.51
CA GLY A 145 14.73 30.10 -13.68
C GLY A 145 14.97 30.76 -15.04
N ASN A 146 16.03 30.39 -15.77
CA ASN A 146 16.46 31.06 -17.01
C ASN A 146 16.43 30.14 -18.25
N GLY A 147 15.64 29.06 -18.21
CA GLY A 147 15.61 28.04 -19.25
C GLY A 147 16.80 27.06 -19.23
N THR A 148 17.75 27.24 -18.30
CA THR A 148 18.81 26.27 -18.02
C THR A 148 18.88 25.91 -16.54
N ASN A 149 19.26 24.65 -16.29
CA ASN A 149 19.36 24.10 -14.94
C ASN A 149 20.63 24.60 -14.24
N SER A 150 20.52 25.12 -13.03
CA SER A 150 21.65 25.54 -12.18
C SER A 150 21.62 24.79 -10.85
N LEU A 151 22.72 24.11 -10.52
CA LEU A 151 22.90 23.38 -9.27
C LEU A 151 23.64 24.27 -8.26
N ARG A 152 23.01 24.60 -7.14
CA ARG A 152 23.60 25.40 -6.05
C ARG A 152 23.76 24.54 -4.81
N LEU A 153 24.93 24.59 -4.19
CA LEU A 153 25.22 23.98 -2.90
C LEU A 153 25.29 25.10 -1.87
N THR A 154 24.42 25.06 -0.87
CA THR A 154 24.38 26.07 0.19
C THR A 154 24.73 25.46 1.54
N ASP A 155 25.26 26.28 2.44
CA ASP A 155 25.25 25.93 3.86
C ASP A 155 23.81 25.97 4.41
N GLN A 156 23.68 25.60 5.68
CA GLN A 156 22.38 25.57 6.38
C GLN A 156 21.81 26.98 6.59
N GLN A 157 22.68 27.99 6.55
CA GLN A 157 22.32 29.39 6.57
C GLN A 157 22.03 29.94 5.16
N GLY A 158 21.91 29.08 4.15
CA GLY A 158 21.51 29.46 2.80
C GLY A 158 22.56 30.26 2.02
N LYS A 159 23.78 30.43 2.56
CA LYS A 159 24.89 31.01 1.82
C LYS A 159 25.35 30.01 0.79
N THR A 160 25.43 30.45 -0.46
CA THR A 160 25.95 29.62 -1.56
C THR A 160 27.45 29.38 -1.34
N ILE A 161 27.83 28.11 -1.23
CA ILE A 161 29.21 27.66 -1.11
C ILE A 161 29.79 27.36 -2.51
N TYR A 162 28.97 26.79 -3.39
CA TYR A 162 29.37 26.41 -4.75
C TYR A 162 28.19 26.41 -5.71
N SER A 163 28.45 26.63 -6.99
CA SER A 163 27.43 26.56 -8.03
C SER A 163 27.98 25.97 -9.34
N LEU A 164 27.12 25.22 -10.03
CA LEU A 164 27.34 24.72 -11.38
C LEU A 164 26.18 25.18 -12.27
N LYS A 165 26.50 25.69 -13.46
CA LYS A 165 25.53 26.11 -14.47
C LYS A 165 25.34 25.04 -15.53
N ASP A 166 24.14 24.98 -16.11
CA ASP A 166 23.79 24.07 -17.20
C ASP A 166 23.91 22.58 -16.84
N VAL A 167 23.41 22.22 -15.66
CA VAL A 167 23.46 20.85 -15.10
C VAL A 167 22.34 19.99 -15.70
N SER A 168 22.69 18.97 -16.46
CA SER A 168 21.69 18.07 -17.07
C SER A 168 21.32 16.88 -16.19
N SER A 169 22.24 16.42 -15.33
CA SER A 169 22.01 15.30 -14.42
C SER A 169 22.93 15.40 -13.21
N TYR A 170 22.48 14.92 -12.04
CA TYR A 170 23.30 14.74 -10.87
C TYR A 170 22.79 13.60 -9.99
N ALA A 171 23.65 13.08 -9.11
CA ALA A 171 23.22 12.20 -8.02
C ALA A 171 24.15 12.33 -6.81
N LEU A 172 23.56 12.43 -5.62
CA LEU A 172 24.26 12.35 -4.35
C LEU A 172 24.65 10.90 -4.01
N ALA A 173 25.89 10.69 -3.59
CA ALA A 173 26.34 9.38 -3.12
C ALA A 173 25.59 8.98 -1.84
N PRO A 174 25.33 7.68 -1.58
CA PRO A 174 24.66 7.21 -0.36
C PRO A 174 25.33 7.66 0.95
N THR A 175 26.65 7.91 0.92
CA THR A 175 27.40 8.43 2.08
C THR A 175 27.12 9.91 2.36
N GLY A 176 26.45 10.62 1.45
CA GLY A 176 26.20 12.05 1.48
C GLY A 176 27.43 12.91 1.17
N THR A 177 28.64 12.36 1.05
CA THR A 177 29.87 13.17 1.01
C THR A 177 30.35 13.51 -0.40
N LYS A 178 29.68 13.03 -1.44
CA LYS A 178 30.11 13.20 -2.84
C LYS A 178 28.91 13.30 -3.75
N LEU A 179 29.03 14.04 -4.85
CA LEU A 179 27.97 14.22 -5.83
C LEU A 179 28.54 14.08 -7.24
N ALA A 180 27.95 13.21 -8.05
CA ALA A 180 28.30 13.06 -9.46
C ALA A 180 27.41 13.98 -10.27
N TYR A 181 27.92 14.58 -11.33
CA TYR A 181 27.17 15.51 -12.15
C TYR A 181 27.58 15.49 -13.62
N THR A 182 26.65 15.94 -14.46
CA THR A 182 26.89 16.33 -15.84
C THR A 182 26.53 17.80 -16.03
N THR A 183 27.44 18.57 -16.61
CA THR A 183 27.26 20.00 -16.89
C THR A 183 27.71 20.33 -18.30
N SER A 184 27.19 21.41 -18.90
CA SER A 184 27.62 21.87 -20.21
C SER A 184 28.54 23.10 -20.12
N GLU A 185 29.66 23.09 -20.84
CA GLU A 185 30.54 24.24 -21.05
C GLU A 185 30.78 24.43 -22.56
N GLY A 186 30.17 25.47 -23.13
CA GLY A 186 30.17 25.69 -24.58
C GLY A 186 29.46 24.54 -25.32
N LYS A 187 30.17 23.85 -26.22
CA LYS A 187 29.67 22.66 -26.94
C LYS A 187 30.08 21.34 -26.30
N LYS A 188 30.62 21.36 -25.07
CA LYS A 188 31.12 20.16 -24.39
C LYS A 188 30.24 19.82 -23.20
N SER A 189 29.89 18.54 -23.08
CA SER A 189 29.37 17.97 -21.83
C SER A 189 30.54 17.52 -20.97
N ILE A 190 30.50 17.87 -19.69
CA ILE A 190 31.52 17.57 -18.68
C ILE A 190 30.91 16.62 -17.66
N LEU A 191 31.59 15.51 -17.42
CA LEU A 191 31.35 14.61 -16.31
C LEU A 191 32.27 15.00 -15.14
N GLY A 192 31.72 15.19 -13.96
CA GLY A 192 32.51 15.50 -12.78
C GLY A 192 31.96 14.91 -11.49
N VAL A 193 32.79 15.02 -10.44
CA VAL A 193 32.42 14.70 -9.06
C VAL A 193 32.81 15.85 -8.15
N LEU A 194 31.85 16.31 -7.35
CA LEU A 194 32.10 17.18 -6.22
C LEU A 194 32.35 16.34 -4.97
N LYS A 195 33.45 16.58 -4.25
CA LYS A 195 33.61 16.13 -2.87
C LYS A 195 33.05 17.20 -1.93
N LEU A 196 32.14 16.78 -1.06
CA LEU A 196 31.40 17.64 -0.16
C LEU A 196 32.07 17.59 1.23
N GLY A 197 32.54 18.74 1.69
CA GLY A 197 33.22 18.93 2.98
C GLY A 197 33.42 20.41 3.26
N HIS A 198 34.31 20.78 4.20
CA HIS A 198 34.58 22.20 4.52
C HIS A 198 35.03 23.03 3.31
N ARG A 199 35.68 22.39 2.34
CA ARG A 199 35.94 22.95 1.01
C ARG A 199 35.39 21.99 -0.03
N ILE A 200 34.72 22.53 -1.04
CA ILE A 200 34.22 21.74 -2.16
C ILE A 200 35.37 21.56 -3.16
N GLU A 201 35.74 20.31 -3.40
CA GLU A 201 36.72 19.94 -4.43
C GLU A 201 35.95 19.44 -5.65
N ASN A 202 36.12 20.11 -6.80
CA ASN A 202 35.56 19.69 -8.07
C ASN A 202 36.59 18.90 -8.88
N ILE A 203 36.26 17.65 -9.21
CA ILE A 203 37.08 16.77 -10.02
C ILE A 203 36.37 16.55 -11.35
N VAL A 204 36.92 17.11 -12.42
CA VAL A 204 36.51 16.80 -13.79
C VAL A 204 37.07 15.43 -14.18
N ILE A 205 36.19 14.54 -14.58
CA ILE A 205 36.52 13.14 -14.95
C ILE A 205 36.66 13.01 -16.46
N ALA A 206 35.73 13.57 -17.23
CA ALA A 206 35.74 13.50 -18.69
C ALA A 206 35.02 14.71 -19.30
N SER A 207 35.35 15.02 -20.56
CA SER A 207 34.62 15.99 -21.37
C SER A 207 34.41 15.44 -22.78
N SER A 208 33.25 15.68 -23.39
CA SER A 208 32.92 15.22 -24.74
C SER A 208 32.09 16.26 -25.48
N SER A 209 32.33 16.40 -26.79
CA SER A 209 31.48 17.22 -27.69
C SER A 209 30.35 16.43 -28.36
N ILE A 210 30.31 15.12 -28.12
CA ILE A 210 29.35 14.21 -28.76
C ILE A 210 28.42 13.61 -27.70
N TYR A 211 28.99 13.17 -26.58
CA TYR A 211 28.26 12.44 -25.56
C TYR A 211 27.87 13.33 -24.38
N SER A 212 26.74 12.99 -23.75
CA SER A 212 26.36 13.44 -22.41
C SER A 212 26.23 12.23 -21.47
N TYR A 213 26.05 12.49 -20.17
CA TYR A 213 26.04 11.43 -19.14
C TYR A 213 24.83 11.59 -18.22
N SER A 214 24.17 10.48 -17.86
CA SER A 214 22.93 10.52 -17.06
C SER A 214 22.68 9.25 -16.24
N ASP A 215 21.70 9.30 -15.35
CA ASP A 215 21.25 8.22 -14.44
C ASP A 215 22.39 7.60 -13.63
N PHE A 216 23.07 8.44 -12.87
CA PHE A 216 24.16 8.02 -12.00
C PHE A 216 23.69 7.03 -10.93
N VAL A 217 24.30 5.85 -10.89
CA VAL A 217 24.09 4.83 -9.86
C VAL A 217 25.35 4.68 -9.05
N TRP A 218 25.29 5.12 -7.80
CA TRP A 218 26.40 5.00 -6.85
C TRP A 218 26.47 3.61 -6.22
N HIS A 219 27.68 3.10 -6.04
CA HIS A 219 27.92 1.98 -5.14
C HIS A 219 27.59 2.40 -3.69
N THR A 220 27.11 1.46 -2.88
CA THR A 220 26.65 1.73 -1.50
C THR A 220 27.72 2.39 -0.61
N THR A 221 29.00 2.13 -0.88
CA THR A 221 30.14 2.74 -0.16
C THR A 221 30.50 4.15 -0.64
N GLY A 222 29.93 4.63 -1.75
CA GLY A 222 30.20 5.97 -2.30
C GLY A 222 31.62 6.16 -2.85
N VAL A 223 32.30 5.07 -3.23
CA VAL A 223 33.68 5.09 -3.81
C VAL A 223 33.72 4.81 -5.31
N ALA A 224 32.59 4.41 -5.89
CA ALA A 224 32.44 4.19 -7.32
C ALA A 224 31.00 4.50 -7.75
N PHE A 225 30.80 4.82 -9.03
CA PHE A 225 29.48 4.98 -9.62
C PHE A 225 29.49 4.61 -11.11
N SER A 226 28.32 4.28 -11.64
CA SER A 226 28.07 3.96 -13.03
C SER A 226 27.01 4.91 -13.60
N PHE A 227 26.97 5.06 -14.92
CA PHE A 227 26.07 5.97 -15.63
C PHE A 227 25.88 5.55 -17.08
N TYR A 228 24.82 6.03 -17.72
CA TYR A 228 24.68 5.90 -19.17
C TYR A 228 25.45 7.01 -19.88
N ILE A 229 26.11 6.63 -20.98
CA ILE A 229 26.65 7.52 -21.99
C ILE A 229 25.56 7.70 -23.06
N ILE A 230 25.16 8.94 -23.30
CA ILE A 230 24.01 9.31 -24.14
C ILE A 230 24.48 10.04 -25.40
N ASP A 231 23.97 9.64 -26.55
CA ASP A 231 24.09 10.35 -27.83
C ASP A 231 22.68 10.62 -28.39
N ALA A 232 22.40 11.87 -28.78
CA ALA A 232 21.10 12.31 -29.31
C ALA A 232 19.86 11.79 -28.53
N SER A 233 19.97 11.69 -27.19
CA SER A 233 18.95 11.17 -26.24
C SER A 233 18.87 9.63 -26.06
N ALA A 234 19.63 8.85 -26.83
CA ALA A 234 19.68 7.39 -26.71
C ALA A 234 20.91 6.92 -25.91
N PRO A 235 20.80 5.90 -25.04
CA PRO A 235 21.95 5.30 -24.40
C PRO A 235 22.79 4.50 -25.41
N VAL A 236 24.04 4.92 -25.58
CA VAL A 236 25.01 4.31 -26.52
C VAL A 236 26.19 3.63 -25.81
N GLY A 237 26.31 3.84 -24.50
CA GLY A 237 27.34 3.20 -23.68
C GLY A 237 27.04 3.24 -22.19
N ILE A 238 27.85 2.52 -21.41
CA ILE A 238 27.90 2.55 -19.95
C ILE A 238 29.26 3.06 -19.52
N GLY A 239 29.28 4.01 -18.59
CA GLY A 239 30.50 4.44 -17.89
C GLY A 239 30.55 3.86 -16.48
N TYR A 240 31.76 3.60 -15.99
CA TYR A 240 32.01 3.19 -14.61
C TYR A 240 33.28 3.84 -14.10
N TYR A 241 33.19 4.54 -12.97
CA TYR A 241 34.29 5.30 -12.41
C TYR A 241 34.59 4.88 -10.98
N ILE A 242 35.87 4.59 -10.71
CA ILE A 242 36.38 4.29 -9.37
C ILE A 242 37.19 5.48 -8.88
N LEU A 243 36.77 6.07 -7.76
CA LEU A 243 37.34 7.32 -7.26
C LEU A 243 38.75 7.15 -6.68
N SER A 244 39.02 6.04 -5.98
CA SER A 244 40.33 5.77 -5.36
C SER A 244 41.44 5.69 -6.41
N ASP A 245 41.11 5.08 -7.54
CA ASP A 245 42.08 4.76 -8.59
C ASP A 245 42.10 5.84 -9.68
N LYS A 246 41.20 6.83 -9.58
CA LYS A 246 40.93 7.84 -10.62
C LYS A 246 40.73 7.24 -12.01
N LYS A 247 40.11 6.06 -12.07
CA LYS A 247 40.02 5.26 -13.29
C LYS A 247 38.61 5.26 -13.85
N LEU A 248 38.48 5.75 -15.08
CA LEU A 248 37.25 5.71 -15.86
C LEU A 248 37.31 4.53 -16.83
N TYR A 249 36.30 3.66 -16.74
CA TYR A 249 36.03 2.61 -17.70
C TYR A 249 34.83 3.03 -18.55
N GLN A 250 34.86 2.68 -19.84
CA GLN A 250 33.76 2.92 -20.75
C GLN A 250 33.50 1.65 -21.56
N LEU A 251 32.22 1.33 -21.71
CA LEU A 251 31.70 0.32 -22.62
C LEU A 251 30.77 1.04 -23.59
N ASP A 252 31.26 1.39 -24.78
CA ASP A 252 30.45 2.00 -25.83
C ASP A 252 30.42 1.15 -27.11
N GLN A 253 29.36 1.30 -27.88
CA GLN A 253 29.14 0.56 -29.13
C GLN A 253 30.15 0.91 -30.23
N ALA A 254 30.69 2.13 -30.25
CA ALA A 254 31.58 2.58 -31.29
C ALA A 254 32.98 1.95 -31.18
N THR A 255 33.49 1.81 -29.96
CA THR A 255 34.82 1.24 -29.66
C THR A 255 34.81 -0.27 -29.49
N ASN A 256 33.65 -0.87 -29.17
CA ASN A 256 33.52 -2.30 -28.89
C ASN A 256 32.61 -3.04 -29.89
N LYS A 257 32.55 -2.62 -31.15
CA LYS A 257 31.63 -3.18 -32.18
C LYS A 257 31.56 -4.71 -32.22
N ASN A 258 32.69 -5.39 -32.01
CA ASN A 258 32.78 -6.85 -32.03
C ASN A 258 32.14 -7.55 -30.82
N LEU A 259 31.81 -6.81 -29.75
CA LEU A 259 31.17 -7.33 -28.53
C LEU A 259 29.63 -7.24 -28.56
N TRP A 260 29.04 -6.57 -29.55
CA TRP A 260 27.61 -6.30 -29.60
C TRP A 260 26.89 -7.18 -30.64
N PRO A 261 26.14 -8.21 -30.21
CA PRO A 261 25.39 -9.09 -31.12
C PRO A 261 24.08 -8.43 -31.58
N GLN A 262 24.11 -7.46 -32.52
CA GLN A 262 22.91 -6.74 -32.99
C GLN A 262 21.96 -6.28 -31.85
N THR A 263 22.54 -5.88 -30.71
CA THR A 263 21.82 -5.46 -29.51
C THR A 263 22.27 -4.08 -29.08
N GLY A 264 21.32 -3.22 -28.74
CA GLY A 264 21.53 -1.91 -28.15
C GLY A 264 21.41 -1.93 -26.63
N ILE A 265 21.91 -0.88 -25.98
CA ILE A 265 21.65 -0.62 -24.56
C ILE A 265 20.29 0.07 -24.46
N VAL A 266 19.49 -0.25 -23.44
CA VAL A 266 18.21 0.42 -23.18
C VAL A 266 18.09 0.76 -21.70
N LYS A 267 17.25 1.75 -21.38
CA LYS A 267 16.86 2.03 -19.99
C LYS A 267 15.62 1.19 -19.69
N ASP A 268 15.75 0.22 -18.80
CA ASP A 268 14.66 -0.66 -18.41
C ASP A 268 14.31 -0.51 -16.92
N TRP A 269 13.03 -0.67 -16.59
CA TRP A 269 12.52 -0.48 -15.24
C TRP A 269 12.72 -1.72 -14.35
N VAL A 270 12.91 -2.91 -14.94
CA VAL A 270 13.24 -4.18 -14.26
C VAL A 270 14.75 -4.34 -14.12
N TYR A 271 15.49 -4.30 -15.23
CA TYR A 271 16.94 -4.48 -15.30
C TYR A 271 17.68 -3.14 -15.22
N LYS A 272 17.48 -2.44 -14.09
CA LYS A 272 18.11 -1.16 -13.81
C LYS A 272 19.64 -1.27 -13.74
N LEU A 273 20.32 -0.19 -14.13
CA LEU A 273 21.77 -0.06 -14.00
C LEU A 273 22.18 -0.30 -12.53
N THR A 274 23.07 -1.25 -12.28
CA THR A 274 23.42 -1.69 -10.93
C THR A 274 24.90 -2.08 -10.84
N ILE A 275 25.56 -1.75 -9.72
CA ILE A 275 26.94 -2.16 -9.43
C ILE A 275 26.91 -3.29 -8.40
N SER A 276 27.63 -4.38 -8.64
CA SER A 276 27.74 -5.46 -7.65
C SER A 276 28.42 -4.98 -6.35
N PRO A 277 28.09 -5.57 -5.18
CA PRO A 277 28.71 -5.19 -3.91
C PRO A 277 30.24 -5.32 -3.86
N ASP A 278 30.81 -6.22 -4.65
CA ASP A 278 32.27 -6.40 -4.77
C ASP A 278 32.92 -5.42 -5.77
N MET A 279 32.12 -4.53 -6.38
CA MET A 279 32.50 -3.53 -7.38
C MET A 279 33.13 -4.09 -8.67
N LYS A 280 33.02 -5.40 -8.93
CA LYS A 280 33.62 -6.03 -10.11
C LYS A 280 32.70 -6.03 -11.33
N ASN A 281 31.39 -5.97 -11.13
CA ASN A 281 30.39 -6.15 -12.17
C ASN A 281 29.43 -4.95 -12.23
N VAL A 282 29.03 -4.59 -13.45
CA VAL A 282 27.97 -3.62 -13.73
C VAL A 282 26.88 -4.32 -14.53
N PHE A 283 25.66 -4.31 -14.02
CA PHE A 283 24.48 -4.92 -14.63
C PHE A 283 23.59 -3.87 -15.27
N PHE A 284 23.01 -4.16 -16.43
CA PHE A 284 22.15 -3.25 -17.18
C PHE A 284 21.33 -3.99 -18.24
N ALA A 285 20.38 -3.30 -18.87
CA ALA A 285 19.52 -3.85 -19.90
C ALA A 285 20.08 -3.68 -21.30
N THR A 286 19.91 -4.71 -22.13
CA THR A 286 20.19 -4.69 -23.57
C THR A 286 19.01 -5.24 -24.36
N GLN A 287 18.75 -4.73 -25.55
CA GLN A 287 17.65 -5.18 -26.42
C GLN A 287 18.14 -5.31 -27.87
N LYS A 288 17.59 -6.25 -28.66
CA LYS A 288 17.95 -6.36 -30.09
C LYS A 288 17.59 -5.07 -30.84
N THR A 289 18.47 -4.58 -31.69
CA THR A 289 18.29 -3.32 -32.44
C THR A 289 17.24 -3.41 -33.56
N ASN A 290 16.91 -4.63 -34.01
CA ASN A 290 15.89 -4.88 -35.03
C ASN A 290 14.48 -5.08 -34.43
N HIS A 291 14.02 -4.15 -33.60
CA HIS A 291 12.59 -3.89 -33.50
C HIS A 291 12.26 -2.74 -34.45
N ASN A 292 12.37 -3.00 -35.76
CA ASN A 292 11.42 -2.34 -36.63
C ASN A 292 10.05 -2.72 -36.10
N SER A 293 9.22 -1.70 -35.89
CA SER A 293 7.80 -1.81 -35.69
C SER A 293 7.17 -2.65 -36.81
N GLU A 294 7.16 -3.97 -36.69
CA GLU A 294 6.24 -4.85 -37.42
C GLU A 294 4.79 -4.66 -36.94
N THR A 295 4.49 -3.55 -36.28
CA THR A 295 3.15 -2.95 -36.23
C THR A 295 2.78 -2.20 -37.53
N LEU A 296 3.67 -2.13 -38.52
CA LEU A 296 3.33 -1.63 -39.86
C LEU A 296 2.57 -2.71 -40.65
N ASN A 297 1.24 -2.54 -40.75
CA ASN A 297 0.29 -3.22 -41.64
C ASN A 297 -0.12 -4.67 -41.31
N GLN A 298 -0.50 -4.98 -40.07
CA GLN A 298 -1.32 -6.18 -39.83
C GLN A 298 -2.79 -5.88 -40.16
N LEU A 299 -3.39 -6.61 -41.11
CA LEU A 299 -4.81 -6.48 -41.47
C LEU A 299 -5.76 -7.12 -40.44
N ALA A 300 -5.25 -8.03 -39.61
CA ALA A 300 -6.04 -8.75 -38.62
C ALA A 300 -5.18 -9.15 -37.40
N GLU A 301 -5.82 -9.24 -36.24
CA GLU A 301 -5.23 -9.85 -35.04
C GLU A 301 -5.32 -11.37 -35.15
N VAL A 302 -4.20 -12.07 -34.99
CA VAL A 302 -4.16 -13.55 -35.09
C VAL A 302 -4.08 -14.18 -33.70
N TRP A 303 -5.06 -15.03 -33.42
CA TRP A 303 -5.19 -15.78 -32.18
C TRP A 303 -5.02 -17.28 -32.47
N ALA A 304 -3.96 -17.91 -31.96
CA ALA A 304 -3.76 -19.34 -32.04
C ALA A 304 -3.98 -19.99 -30.66
N ALA A 305 -4.68 -21.12 -30.62
CA ALA A 305 -5.06 -21.78 -29.36
C ALA A 305 -3.86 -22.36 -28.59
N ASP A 306 -2.76 -22.65 -29.29
CA ASP A 306 -1.48 -23.12 -28.73
C ASP A 306 -0.51 -21.98 -28.40
N ASP A 307 -0.94 -20.71 -28.57
CA ASP A 307 -0.17 -19.57 -28.11
C ASP A 307 0.05 -19.63 -26.59
N LYS A 308 1.29 -19.46 -26.14
CA LYS A 308 1.64 -19.45 -24.71
C LYS A 308 0.90 -18.37 -23.94
N TYR A 309 0.75 -17.20 -24.55
CA TYR A 309 -0.05 -16.10 -24.03
C TYR A 309 -1.05 -15.73 -25.09
N VAL A 310 -2.28 -15.40 -24.71
CA VAL A 310 -3.29 -14.85 -25.64
C VAL A 310 -2.80 -13.52 -26.22
N TYR A 311 -3.33 -13.13 -27.39
CA TYR A 311 -2.90 -11.95 -28.12
C TYR A 311 -2.77 -10.66 -27.27
N PRO A 312 -3.77 -10.25 -26.46
CA PRO A 312 -3.65 -9.04 -25.64
C PRO A 312 -2.57 -9.17 -24.55
N GLN A 313 -2.40 -10.36 -23.96
CA GLN A 313 -1.31 -10.62 -23.02
C GLN A 313 0.06 -10.54 -23.71
N ARG A 314 0.19 -11.03 -24.95
CA ARG A 314 1.43 -10.90 -25.75
C ARG A 314 1.74 -9.45 -26.06
N GLN A 315 0.76 -8.64 -26.44
CA GLN A 315 0.99 -7.21 -26.70
C GLN A 315 1.53 -6.50 -25.46
N LYS A 316 0.95 -6.79 -24.29
CA LYS A 316 1.39 -6.19 -23.01
C LYS A 316 2.75 -6.72 -22.57
N ALA A 317 2.99 -8.01 -22.72
CA ALA A 317 4.26 -8.62 -22.38
C ALA A 317 5.38 -8.27 -23.38
N GLY A 318 5.06 -8.00 -24.65
CA GLY A 318 6.00 -7.70 -25.73
C GLY A 318 6.81 -6.42 -25.51
N ASN A 319 6.27 -5.45 -24.74
CA ASN A 319 7.04 -4.29 -24.28
C ASN A 319 8.02 -4.63 -23.13
N ALA A 320 7.83 -5.75 -22.43
CA ALA A 320 8.64 -6.18 -21.27
C ALA A 320 9.60 -7.35 -21.57
N ILE A 321 9.35 -8.16 -22.62
CA ILE A 321 10.18 -9.32 -23.02
C ILE A 321 11.37 -8.90 -23.92
N GLY A 322 11.43 -7.64 -24.36
CA GLY A 322 12.48 -7.16 -25.25
C GLY A 322 13.84 -6.93 -24.59
N ALA A 323 13.86 -6.52 -23.32
CA ALA A 323 15.08 -6.25 -22.59
C ALA A 323 15.67 -7.54 -21.99
N LYS A 324 16.98 -7.70 -22.12
CA LYS A 324 17.77 -8.80 -21.55
C LYS A 324 18.77 -8.24 -20.55
N LEU A 325 18.92 -8.91 -19.40
CA LEU A 325 19.94 -8.64 -18.41
C LEU A 325 21.33 -8.93 -18.97
N SER A 326 22.19 -7.92 -18.91
CA SER A 326 23.59 -7.98 -19.31
C SER A 326 24.50 -7.65 -18.14
N VAL A 327 25.73 -8.18 -18.20
CA VAL A 327 26.81 -7.84 -17.27
C VAL A 327 28.04 -7.38 -18.01
N TRP A 328 28.65 -6.34 -17.49
CA TRP A 328 29.95 -5.85 -17.90
C TRP A 328 30.93 -5.96 -16.73
N LYS A 329 32.14 -6.42 -17.03
CA LYS A 329 33.26 -6.50 -16.10
C LYS A 329 34.35 -5.53 -16.54
N PRO A 330 34.37 -4.30 -16.00
CA PRO A 330 35.28 -3.25 -16.45
C PRO A 330 36.76 -3.64 -16.36
N GLY A 331 37.17 -4.30 -15.27
CA GLY A 331 38.56 -4.73 -15.06
C GLY A 331 39.03 -5.84 -16.01
N GLU A 332 38.12 -6.73 -16.41
CA GLU A 332 38.39 -7.84 -17.34
C GLU A 332 38.17 -7.45 -18.82
N LYS A 333 37.63 -6.25 -19.08
CA LYS A 333 37.18 -5.81 -20.41
C LYS A 333 36.25 -6.81 -21.10
N SER A 334 35.40 -7.47 -20.32
CA SER A 334 34.46 -8.47 -20.83
C SER A 334 33.02 -8.04 -20.64
N PHE A 335 32.18 -8.40 -21.60
CA PHE A 335 30.75 -8.13 -21.62
C PHE A 335 30.01 -9.41 -21.99
N LYS A 336 28.86 -9.66 -21.36
CA LYS A 336 28.04 -10.83 -21.62
C LYS A 336 26.56 -10.54 -21.38
N VAL A 337 25.72 -10.87 -22.36
CA VAL A 337 24.27 -11.01 -22.17
C VAL A 337 24.02 -12.28 -21.36
N LEU A 338 23.35 -12.17 -20.22
CA LEU A 338 23.17 -13.27 -19.29
C LEU A 338 21.96 -14.13 -19.60
N GLU A 339 20.95 -13.56 -20.22
CA GLU A 339 19.77 -14.28 -20.63
C GLU A 339 20.04 -15.14 -21.87
N SER A 340 19.52 -16.37 -21.83
CA SER A 340 19.34 -17.16 -23.04
C SER A 340 17.96 -16.86 -23.62
N ASP A 341 17.66 -17.37 -24.82
CA ASP A 341 16.31 -17.28 -25.38
C ASP A 341 15.27 -18.11 -24.58
N THR A 342 15.71 -18.84 -23.54
CA THR A 342 14.83 -19.66 -22.70
C THR A 342 14.72 -19.19 -21.25
N LEU A 343 15.76 -18.58 -20.66
CA LEU A 343 15.75 -18.13 -19.26
C LEU A 343 15.68 -16.61 -19.18
N THR A 344 14.46 -16.07 -19.25
CA THR A 344 14.18 -14.62 -19.34
C THR A 344 13.73 -13.99 -18.03
N TRP A 345 13.51 -14.77 -16.97
CA TRP A 345 13.26 -14.27 -15.62
C TRP A 345 14.52 -14.43 -14.77
N ASN A 346 14.98 -13.38 -14.10
CA ASN A 346 16.19 -13.36 -13.30
C ASN A 346 16.01 -12.59 -11.99
N MET A 347 16.64 -13.09 -10.94
CA MET A 347 16.78 -12.43 -9.64
C MET A 347 18.21 -12.65 -9.14
N ALA A 348 18.91 -11.59 -8.72
CA ALA A 348 20.25 -11.75 -8.17
C ALA A 348 20.22 -12.28 -6.73
N ALA A 349 21.16 -13.13 -6.35
CA ALA A 349 21.49 -13.29 -4.95
C ALA A 349 22.14 -12.00 -4.43
N GLY A 350 22.07 -11.70 -3.13
CA GLY A 350 22.49 -10.38 -2.62
C GLY A 350 23.97 -10.02 -2.85
N ASN A 351 24.84 -11.01 -3.08
CA ASN A 351 26.25 -10.80 -3.48
C ASN A 351 26.49 -10.73 -5.00
N TYR A 352 25.47 -10.94 -5.83
CA TYR A 352 25.52 -10.96 -7.29
C TYR A 352 26.43 -12.03 -7.93
N ASN A 353 26.97 -12.96 -7.13
CA ASN A 353 27.74 -14.10 -7.64
C ASN A 353 26.83 -15.20 -8.20
N TYR A 354 25.55 -15.19 -7.82
CA TYR A 354 24.56 -16.15 -8.27
C TYR A 354 23.33 -15.40 -8.80
N LEU A 355 22.74 -15.94 -9.87
CA LEU A 355 21.39 -15.57 -10.30
C LEU A 355 20.45 -16.76 -10.09
N VAL A 356 19.26 -16.49 -9.58
CA VAL A 356 18.11 -17.38 -9.70
C VAL A 356 17.42 -17.03 -11.02
N SER A 357 17.39 -17.97 -11.96
CA SER A 357 16.84 -17.75 -13.31
C SER A 357 15.72 -18.73 -13.62
N ALA A 358 14.73 -18.32 -14.41
CA ALA A 358 13.60 -19.17 -14.80
C ALA A 358 13.10 -18.87 -16.23
N ASN A 359 12.34 -19.82 -16.77
CA ASN A 359 11.58 -19.64 -18.02
C ASN A 359 10.10 -19.46 -17.68
N PRO A 360 9.57 -18.23 -17.70
CA PRO A 360 8.15 -17.98 -17.40
C PRO A 360 7.20 -18.62 -18.43
N LEU A 361 7.71 -18.93 -19.62
CA LEU A 361 6.94 -19.50 -20.73
C LEU A 361 7.04 -21.03 -20.81
N LYS A 362 7.67 -21.71 -19.85
CA LYS A 362 7.88 -23.16 -19.94
C LYS A 362 6.59 -23.95 -19.81
N TYR A 363 5.71 -23.53 -18.91
CA TYR A 363 4.47 -24.23 -18.54
C TYR A 363 3.22 -23.50 -19.03
N GLU A 364 3.39 -22.56 -19.96
CA GLU A 364 2.29 -21.86 -20.62
C GLU A 364 1.86 -22.63 -21.89
N PRO A 365 0.57 -22.57 -22.28
CA PRO A 365 -0.52 -21.86 -21.60
C PRO A 365 -0.92 -22.53 -20.27
N GLN A 366 -1.32 -21.73 -19.29
CA GLN A 366 -1.90 -22.20 -18.02
C GLN A 366 -3.00 -21.25 -17.51
N PHE A 367 -3.79 -21.74 -16.55
CA PHE A 367 -5.02 -21.08 -16.09
C PHE A 367 -5.01 -20.71 -14.60
N LYS A 368 -3.81 -20.58 -14.02
CA LYS A 368 -3.57 -20.12 -12.64
C LYS A 368 -3.09 -18.67 -12.64
N TYR A 369 -3.08 -18.05 -11.45
CA TYR A 369 -2.65 -16.66 -11.30
C TYR A 369 -1.24 -16.43 -11.84
N SER A 370 -0.34 -17.36 -11.51
CA SER A 370 1.03 -17.42 -12.05
C SER A 370 1.38 -18.85 -12.44
N ALA A 371 1.92 -19.02 -13.65
CA ALA A 371 2.45 -20.30 -14.08
C ALA A 371 3.53 -20.80 -13.12
N PRO A 372 3.55 -22.10 -12.75
CA PRO A 372 4.71 -22.64 -12.08
C PRO A 372 5.94 -22.50 -12.99
N MET A 373 7.13 -22.46 -12.39
CA MET A 373 8.39 -22.32 -13.11
C MET A 373 9.42 -23.34 -12.62
N ASP A 374 10.36 -23.67 -13.51
CA ASP A 374 11.62 -24.26 -13.08
C ASP A 374 12.60 -23.14 -12.78
N PHE A 375 13.12 -23.12 -11.56
CA PHE A 375 14.15 -22.19 -11.13
C PHE A 375 15.52 -22.85 -11.20
N TYR A 376 16.51 -22.09 -11.64
CA TYR A 376 17.90 -22.52 -11.80
C TYR A 376 18.83 -21.58 -11.04
N ILE A 377 19.90 -22.12 -10.45
CA ILE A 377 21.03 -21.31 -9.97
C ILE A 377 22.09 -21.23 -11.05
N LYS A 378 22.40 -20.00 -11.47
CA LYS A 378 23.52 -19.69 -12.35
C LYS A 378 24.67 -19.11 -11.53
N ASP A 379 25.80 -19.82 -11.52
CA ASP A 379 27.05 -19.34 -10.92
C ASP A 379 27.76 -18.43 -11.92
N MET A 380 27.90 -17.16 -11.56
CA MET A 380 28.44 -16.12 -12.43
C MET A 380 29.96 -16.20 -12.60
N GLN A 381 30.66 -16.85 -11.67
CA GLN A 381 32.11 -17.03 -11.72
C GLN A 381 32.47 -18.27 -12.54
N LYS A 382 31.78 -19.38 -12.30
CA LYS A 382 32.03 -20.66 -12.99
C LYS A 382 31.32 -20.77 -14.33
N GLY A 383 30.27 -19.96 -14.56
CA GLY A 383 29.43 -20.04 -15.75
C GLY A 383 28.52 -21.27 -15.79
N THR A 384 28.39 -22.00 -14.68
CA THR A 384 27.56 -23.22 -14.58
C THR A 384 26.13 -22.88 -14.20
N THR A 385 25.16 -23.60 -14.76
CA THR A 385 23.74 -23.51 -14.40
C THR A 385 23.27 -24.85 -13.86
N LYS A 386 22.56 -24.86 -12.73
CA LYS A 386 21.95 -26.06 -12.14
C LYS A 386 20.49 -25.84 -11.80
N LEU A 387 19.67 -26.86 -11.93
CA LEU A 387 18.29 -26.83 -11.47
C LEU A 387 18.26 -26.62 -9.95
N LEU A 388 17.40 -25.72 -9.49
CA LEU A 388 17.13 -25.47 -8.07
C LEU A 388 15.79 -26.08 -7.68
N LEU A 389 14.72 -25.72 -8.38
CA LEU A 389 13.35 -26.18 -8.15
C LEU A 389 12.70 -26.48 -9.48
N SER A 390 11.86 -27.51 -9.53
CA SER A 390 11.04 -27.81 -10.71
C SER A 390 9.57 -27.57 -10.40
N LYS A 391 8.84 -27.01 -11.37
CA LYS A 391 7.39 -26.75 -11.32
C LYS A 391 6.96 -26.05 -10.03
N HIS A 392 7.78 -25.10 -9.56
CA HIS A 392 7.57 -24.38 -8.32
C HIS A 392 6.77 -23.11 -8.54
N SER A 393 5.97 -22.73 -7.55
CA SER A 393 5.13 -21.53 -7.56
C SER A 393 5.92 -20.27 -7.94
N ALA A 394 5.39 -19.51 -8.89
CA ALA A 394 5.89 -18.18 -9.23
C ALA A 394 5.27 -17.05 -8.36
N TYR A 395 4.39 -17.40 -7.41
CA TYR A 395 3.77 -16.43 -6.52
C TYR A 395 4.84 -15.57 -5.80
N PRO A 396 4.65 -14.24 -5.73
CA PRO A 396 5.59 -13.36 -5.05
C PRO A 396 5.93 -13.85 -3.63
N PHE A 397 7.20 -13.72 -3.24
CA PHE A 397 7.73 -14.13 -1.93
C PHE A 397 7.82 -15.63 -1.63
N HIS A 398 7.31 -16.51 -2.49
CA HIS A 398 7.53 -17.95 -2.34
C HIS A 398 8.98 -18.37 -2.62
N ILE A 399 9.81 -17.49 -3.17
CA ILE A 399 11.27 -17.68 -3.30
C ILE A 399 11.98 -16.34 -3.06
N ASN A 400 13.08 -16.37 -2.28
CA ASN A 400 13.87 -15.21 -1.93
C ASN A 400 15.35 -15.60 -1.73
N ALA A 401 16.27 -14.69 -2.04
CA ALA A 401 17.69 -14.89 -1.79
C ALA A 401 18.19 -14.06 -0.59
N SER A 402 19.12 -14.61 0.17
CA SER A 402 19.65 -13.93 1.37
C SER A 402 20.53 -12.72 1.00
N PRO A 403 20.59 -11.67 1.85
CA PRO A 403 21.38 -10.45 1.61
C PRO A 403 22.86 -10.66 1.28
N SER A 404 23.55 -11.62 1.90
CA SER A 404 24.95 -11.93 1.58
C SER A 404 25.10 -13.00 0.48
N GLY A 405 23.98 -13.47 -0.08
CA GLY A 405 23.91 -14.41 -1.20
C GLY A 405 24.39 -15.83 -0.86
N LYS A 406 24.32 -16.23 0.42
CA LYS A 406 24.69 -17.58 0.89
C LYS A 406 23.54 -18.58 0.75
N TYR A 407 22.30 -18.12 0.73
CA TYR A 407 21.12 -18.99 0.75
C TYR A 407 20.02 -18.53 -0.19
N VAL A 408 19.17 -19.48 -0.57
CA VAL A 408 17.83 -19.23 -1.12
C VAL A 408 16.82 -19.85 -0.16
N VAL A 409 15.82 -19.08 0.24
CA VAL A 409 14.67 -19.57 1.00
C VAL A 409 13.48 -19.67 0.06
N TYR A 410 12.72 -20.76 0.15
CA TYR A 410 11.51 -20.95 -0.65
C TYR A 410 10.42 -21.68 0.13
N PHE A 411 9.18 -21.47 -0.26
CA PHE A 411 8.01 -22.10 0.35
C PHE A 411 7.48 -23.21 -0.55
N SER A 412 7.28 -24.41 0.00
CA SER A 412 6.73 -25.56 -0.72
C SER A 412 5.92 -26.42 0.24
N ASP A 413 4.78 -26.94 -0.22
CA ASP A 413 3.97 -27.93 0.52
C ASP A 413 3.53 -27.48 1.92
N GLY A 414 3.49 -26.17 2.19
CA GLY A 414 3.15 -25.61 3.50
C GLY A 414 4.33 -25.29 4.40
N ASP A 415 5.55 -25.59 3.97
CA ASP A 415 6.78 -25.43 4.73
C ASP A 415 7.78 -24.48 4.07
N TRP A 416 8.64 -23.90 4.90
CA TRP A 416 9.80 -23.16 4.45
C TRP A 416 11.01 -24.09 4.33
N TYR A 417 11.70 -23.96 3.21
CA TYR A 417 12.93 -24.65 2.90
C TYR A 417 14.07 -23.65 2.73
N LEU A 418 15.27 -24.07 3.13
CA LEU A 418 16.49 -23.34 2.92
C LEU A 418 17.45 -24.14 2.05
N TYR A 419 17.84 -23.54 0.93
CA TYR A 419 18.89 -24.02 0.05
C TYR A 419 20.21 -23.28 0.33
N SER A 420 21.30 -24.03 0.56
CA SER A 420 22.65 -23.46 0.73
C SER A 420 23.40 -23.39 -0.60
N MET A 421 23.87 -22.19 -0.97
CA MET A 421 24.71 -22.03 -2.18
C MET A 421 26.04 -22.78 -2.07
N LEU A 422 26.56 -22.95 -0.84
CA LEU A 422 27.84 -23.60 -0.58
C LEU A 422 27.75 -25.13 -0.71
N SER A 423 26.82 -25.76 0.03
CA SER A 423 26.71 -27.22 0.04
C SER A 423 25.81 -27.77 -1.07
N GLY A 424 24.92 -26.95 -1.64
CA GLY A 424 23.92 -27.38 -2.61
C GLY A 424 22.79 -28.21 -2.01
N LEU A 425 22.63 -28.21 -0.69
CA LEU A 425 21.60 -28.98 0.02
C LEU A 425 20.35 -28.13 0.30
N HIS A 426 19.18 -28.78 0.18
CA HIS A 426 17.88 -28.26 0.61
C HIS A 426 17.56 -28.81 2.00
N ASN A 427 17.16 -27.94 2.93
CA ASN A 427 16.72 -28.34 4.27
C ASN A 427 15.32 -27.79 4.51
N ASN A 428 14.38 -28.65 4.92
CA ASN A 428 13.09 -28.18 5.44
C ASN A 428 13.30 -27.63 6.85
N ILE A 429 13.06 -26.34 7.04
CA ILE A 429 13.35 -25.64 8.29
C ILE A 429 12.12 -25.49 9.20
N THR A 430 10.93 -25.89 8.75
CA THR A 430 9.67 -25.74 9.52
C THR A 430 8.90 -27.03 9.76
N ALA A 431 9.14 -28.13 9.03
CA ALA A 431 8.35 -29.36 9.16
C ALA A 431 8.29 -29.97 10.57
N HIS A 432 9.34 -29.76 11.37
CA HIS A 432 9.42 -30.28 12.73
C HIS A 432 8.74 -29.37 13.78
N LEU A 433 8.22 -28.22 13.35
CA LEU A 433 7.55 -27.26 14.22
C LEU A 433 6.05 -27.56 14.27
N ASN A 434 5.48 -27.47 15.47
CA ASN A 434 4.03 -27.52 15.67
C ASN A 434 3.40 -26.14 15.41
N SER A 435 3.56 -25.60 14.20
CA SER A 435 2.92 -24.35 13.74
C SER A 435 2.56 -24.41 12.26
N ASN A 436 1.58 -23.60 11.85
CA ASN A 436 1.14 -23.52 10.45
C ASN A 436 1.63 -22.24 9.79
N PHE A 437 2.49 -22.40 8.77
CA PHE A 437 3.08 -21.32 7.98
C PHE A 437 2.26 -20.98 6.71
N ARG A 438 1.13 -21.66 6.49
CA ARG A 438 0.14 -21.34 5.45
C ARG A 438 -0.76 -20.21 5.92
N ASN A 439 -1.04 -19.25 5.06
CA ASN A 439 -1.94 -18.15 5.36
C ASN A 439 -3.41 -18.63 5.35
N GLU A 440 -3.94 -18.95 6.53
CA GLU A 440 -5.33 -19.39 6.68
C GLU A 440 -6.30 -18.20 6.70
N ARG A 441 -5.80 -16.97 6.84
CA ARG A 441 -6.62 -15.77 6.97
C ARG A 441 -7.02 -15.17 5.62
N ASN A 442 -6.16 -15.31 4.61
CA ASN A 442 -6.43 -14.94 3.22
C ASN A 442 -6.20 -16.17 2.35
N VAL A 443 -7.14 -17.12 2.38
CA VAL A 443 -7.13 -18.18 1.37
C VAL A 443 -7.70 -17.55 0.11
N ILE A 444 -6.84 -17.33 -0.88
CA ILE A 444 -7.21 -16.99 -2.24
C ILE A 444 -6.90 -18.27 -3.04
N GLY A 445 -7.87 -18.80 -3.80
CA GLY A 445 -7.96 -20.19 -4.28
C GLY A 445 -6.68 -20.90 -4.77
N GLY A 446 -6.70 -22.23 -4.72
CA GLY A 446 -5.77 -23.14 -5.40
C GLY A 446 -4.30 -23.18 -4.94
N GLU A 447 -3.65 -22.03 -4.74
CA GLU A 447 -2.23 -21.92 -4.40
C GLU A 447 -2.04 -21.72 -2.89
N ILE A 448 -1.15 -22.50 -2.28
CA ILE A 448 -0.90 -22.40 -0.83
C ILE A 448 -0.09 -21.12 -0.56
N GLU A 449 -0.74 -20.04 -0.14
CA GLU A 449 -0.06 -18.80 0.23
C GLU A 449 0.71 -18.97 1.55
N ALA A 450 1.97 -18.53 1.58
CA ALA A 450 2.75 -18.48 2.81
C ALA A 450 2.36 -17.27 3.68
N CYS A 451 2.41 -17.40 5.01
CA CYS A 451 2.32 -16.24 5.91
C CYS A 451 3.44 -15.19 5.68
N GLY A 452 4.51 -15.58 4.97
CA GLY A 452 5.56 -14.70 4.48
C GLY A 452 6.85 -14.68 5.32
N ILE A 453 7.78 -13.84 4.90
CA ILE A 453 9.10 -13.64 5.53
C ILE A 453 9.12 -12.23 6.11
N ALA A 454 9.50 -12.09 7.38
CA ALA A 454 9.68 -10.79 8.02
C ALA A 454 10.96 -10.09 7.57
N GLY A 455 12.03 -10.85 7.31
CA GLY A 455 13.27 -10.37 6.71
C GLY A 455 14.49 -11.19 7.12
N TRP A 456 15.66 -10.73 6.69
CA TRP A 456 16.96 -11.31 7.03
C TRP A 456 17.80 -10.32 7.83
N SER A 457 18.71 -10.81 8.68
CA SER A 457 19.84 -9.99 9.09
C SER A 457 20.78 -9.75 7.91
N GLY A 458 21.40 -8.56 7.84
CA GLY A 458 22.22 -8.17 6.68
C GLY A 458 23.47 -9.03 6.44
N ASP A 459 23.86 -9.84 7.42
CA ASP A 459 24.99 -10.77 7.41
C ASP A 459 24.59 -12.25 7.16
N ASP A 460 23.29 -12.51 6.99
CA ASP A 460 22.65 -13.82 6.90
C ASP A 460 22.76 -14.70 8.17
N GLU A 461 23.04 -14.12 9.34
CA GLU A 461 23.00 -14.86 10.61
C GLU A 461 21.59 -15.29 11.03
N SER A 462 20.56 -14.56 10.61
CA SER A 462 19.18 -14.81 11.01
C SER A 462 18.19 -14.56 9.88
N LEU A 463 17.22 -15.46 9.76
CA LEU A 463 16.04 -15.38 8.92
C LEU A 463 14.82 -15.30 9.85
N PHE A 464 13.93 -14.34 9.60
CA PHE A 464 12.71 -14.16 10.36
C PHE A 464 11.50 -14.57 9.52
N LEU A 465 10.74 -15.57 9.98
CA LEU A 465 9.57 -16.14 9.29
C LEU A 465 8.28 -15.78 10.04
N TYR A 466 7.17 -15.65 9.32
CA TYR A 466 5.85 -15.51 9.92
C TYR A 466 5.12 -16.85 9.93
N ASP A 467 4.40 -17.13 11.02
CA ASP A 467 3.19 -17.94 10.97
C ASP A 467 1.93 -17.03 11.06
N ASN A 468 0.74 -17.62 11.22
CA ASN A 468 -0.51 -16.88 11.29
C ASN A 468 -0.55 -15.80 12.39
N PHE A 469 0.19 -15.97 13.49
CA PHE A 469 0.22 -15.06 14.64
C PHE A 469 1.63 -14.53 14.96
N ASP A 470 2.66 -15.34 14.77
CA ASP A 470 3.96 -15.20 15.39
C ASP A 470 5.12 -15.02 14.40
N ILE A 471 6.23 -14.53 14.94
CA ILE A 471 7.51 -14.38 14.25
C ILE A 471 8.48 -15.43 14.81
N TRP A 472 9.22 -16.09 13.92
CA TRP A 472 10.22 -17.09 14.23
C TRP A 472 11.60 -16.62 13.77
N GLU A 473 12.63 -16.73 14.60
CA GLU A 473 14.04 -16.52 14.23
C GLU A 473 14.70 -17.87 13.94
N TYR A 474 15.15 -18.07 12.70
CA TYR A 474 15.95 -19.21 12.26
C TYR A 474 17.39 -18.78 12.02
N ARG A 475 18.37 -19.55 12.50
CA ARG A 475 19.81 -19.31 12.33
C ARG A 475 20.43 -20.37 11.41
N PRO A 476 20.70 -20.04 10.13
CA PRO A 476 21.16 -21.01 9.13
C PRO A 476 22.40 -21.81 9.50
N ARG A 477 23.36 -21.18 10.22
CA ARG A 477 24.63 -21.84 10.56
C ARG A 477 24.49 -22.94 11.60
N SER A 478 23.56 -22.80 12.55
CA SER A 478 23.40 -23.75 13.66
C SER A 478 22.13 -24.59 13.55
N GLY A 479 21.22 -24.29 12.61
CA GLY A 479 19.89 -24.89 12.54
C GLY A 479 18.97 -24.50 13.70
N TYR A 480 19.38 -23.52 14.52
CA TYR A 480 18.61 -23.09 15.68
C TYR A 480 17.40 -22.28 15.23
N ILE A 481 16.21 -22.69 15.68
CA ILE A 481 14.96 -21.97 15.42
C ILE A 481 14.24 -21.67 16.73
N LYS A 482 13.69 -20.46 16.85
CA LYS A 482 12.96 -20.02 18.03
C LYS A 482 11.76 -19.15 17.66
N ARG A 483 10.60 -19.42 18.25
CA ARG A 483 9.48 -18.47 18.27
C ARG A 483 9.86 -17.27 19.12
N ILE A 484 9.84 -16.07 18.55
CA ILE A 484 10.30 -14.84 19.23
C ILE A 484 9.15 -13.96 19.72
N THR A 485 7.93 -14.21 19.24
CA THR A 485 6.68 -13.63 19.74
C THR A 485 5.75 -14.72 20.27
N HIS A 486 4.71 -14.35 21.03
CA HIS A 486 3.74 -15.30 21.57
C HIS A 486 2.29 -14.78 21.40
N GLY A 487 1.97 -14.44 20.16
CA GLY A 487 0.71 -13.87 19.71
C GLY A 487 -0.43 -14.88 19.62
N LYS A 488 -0.15 -16.16 19.30
CA LYS A 488 -1.18 -17.21 19.23
C LYS A 488 -1.97 -17.34 20.53
N GLU A 489 -1.30 -17.33 21.67
CA GLU A 489 -1.92 -17.44 23.00
C GLU A 489 -2.67 -16.16 23.41
N MET A 490 -2.41 -15.05 22.73
CA MET A 490 -3.07 -13.76 22.96
C MET A 490 -4.17 -13.46 21.93
N ASN A 491 -4.35 -14.30 20.90
CA ASN A 491 -5.12 -13.99 19.69
C ASN A 491 -4.68 -12.67 19.04
N VAL A 492 -3.37 -12.43 18.99
CA VAL A 492 -2.73 -11.24 18.42
C VAL A 492 -1.77 -11.64 17.31
N GLN A 493 -1.93 -11.05 16.13
CA GLN A 493 -0.96 -11.20 15.06
C GLN A 493 0.15 -10.14 15.19
N PHE A 494 1.40 -10.61 15.18
CA PHE A 494 2.59 -9.77 15.12
C PHE A 494 3.19 -9.75 13.71
N ARG A 495 3.50 -8.56 13.21
CA ARG A 495 4.26 -8.34 11.97
C ARG A 495 5.38 -7.35 12.22
N ALA A 496 6.58 -7.64 11.70
CA ALA A 496 7.74 -6.76 11.84
C ALA A 496 7.64 -5.59 10.86
N ILE A 497 8.09 -4.42 11.32
CA ILE A 497 8.31 -3.25 10.47
C ILE A 497 9.81 -3.18 10.17
N ALA A 498 10.20 -3.57 8.95
CA ALA A 498 11.60 -3.59 8.53
C ALA A 498 12.17 -2.18 8.31
N GLU A 499 13.49 -2.03 8.50
CA GLU A 499 14.17 -0.72 8.41
C GLU A 499 14.14 -0.12 7.00
N ASN A 500 14.17 -0.99 5.98
CA ASN A 500 14.09 -0.59 4.58
C ASN A 500 12.64 -0.54 4.06
N ASN A 501 11.64 -0.61 4.94
CA ASN A 501 10.23 -0.54 4.55
C ASN A 501 9.81 0.91 4.24
N ARG A 502 10.40 1.48 3.19
CA ARG A 502 9.92 2.68 2.51
C ARG A 502 8.77 2.25 1.58
N ALA A 503 7.56 2.14 2.10
CA ALA A 503 6.31 2.09 1.34
C ALA A 503 6.26 1.17 0.08
N GLY A 504 7.08 0.11 -0.02
CA GLY A 504 7.13 -0.71 -1.22
C GLY A 504 8.20 -1.80 -1.23
N LEU A 505 7.91 -2.86 -1.99
CA LEU A 505 8.79 -3.99 -2.28
C LEU A 505 9.92 -3.55 -3.23
N ILE A 506 11.18 -3.63 -2.81
CA ILE A 506 12.31 -3.26 -3.67
C ILE A 506 12.57 -4.41 -4.64
N ARG A 507 12.35 -4.14 -5.94
CA ARG A 507 12.65 -5.11 -7.00
C ARG A 507 14.14 -5.40 -7.09
N ASN A 508 14.44 -6.66 -7.31
CA ASN A 508 15.75 -7.20 -7.62
C ASN A 508 15.63 -7.91 -8.95
N PHE A 509 15.78 -7.14 -10.03
CA PHE A 509 15.40 -7.57 -11.37
C PHE A 509 13.93 -8.04 -11.40
N ASN A 510 13.62 -9.25 -11.87
CA ASN A 510 12.25 -9.75 -11.88
C ASN A 510 11.75 -10.20 -10.49
N GLY A 511 12.67 -10.47 -9.56
CA GLY A 511 12.35 -10.82 -8.17
C GLY A 511 12.34 -9.62 -7.23
N TYR A 512 12.45 -9.90 -5.93
CA TYR A 512 12.46 -8.90 -4.87
C TYR A 512 13.63 -9.10 -3.92
N TYR A 513 14.15 -8.02 -3.36
CA TYR A 513 15.03 -8.13 -2.19
C TYR A 513 14.23 -8.54 -0.98
N SER A 514 14.80 -9.41 -0.16
CA SER A 514 14.22 -9.64 1.16
C SER A 514 14.39 -8.40 2.05
N PRO A 515 13.41 -8.11 2.92
CA PRO A 515 13.54 -7.06 3.93
C PRO A 515 14.75 -7.29 4.83
N ILE A 516 15.36 -6.21 5.32
CA ILE A 516 16.51 -6.29 6.23
C ILE A 516 16.06 -5.93 7.66
N ILE A 517 16.38 -6.82 8.60
CA ILE A 517 16.15 -6.66 10.04
C ILE A 517 17.49 -6.55 10.74
N SER A 518 17.76 -5.42 11.40
CA SER A 518 18.99 -5.28 12.18
C SER A 518 18.85 -5.94 13.54
N THR A 519 19.63 -6.99 13.79
CA THR A 519 19.60 -7.76 15.03
C THR A 519 20.25 -7.06 16.23
N ASN A 520 20.99 -5.97 15.98
CA ASN A 520 21.62 -5.12 16.99
C ASN A 520 20.74 -3.93 17.43
N LYS A 521 19.62 -3.68 16.74
CA LYS A 521 18.63 -2.65 17.09
C LYS A 521 17.34 -3.30 17.56
N ASN A 522 16.47 -2.49 18.16
CA ASN A 522 15.12 -2.97 18.49
C ASN A 522 14.29 -3.05 17.22
N MET A 523 13.59 -4.16 17.03
CA MET A 523 12.63 -4.35 15.94
C MET A 523 11.25 -3.85 16.37
N LEU A 524 10.66 -2.93 15.60
CA LEU A 524 9.29 -2.50 15.81
C LEU A 524 8.32 -3.55 15.26
N LEU A 525 7.35 -3.94 16.08
CA LEU A 525 6.31 -4.91 15.76
C LEU A 525 4.95 -4.22 15.75
N LYS A 526 4.19 -4.41 14.68
CA LYS A 526 2.75 -4.11 14.63
C LYS A 526 1.98 -5.30 15.21
N ALA A 527 1.04 -5.01 16.09
CA ALA A 527 0.13 -5.98 16.70
C ALA A 527 -1.32 -5.71 16.27
N THR A 528 -2.04 -6.76 15.88
CA THR A 528 -3.45 -6.72 15.48
C THR A 528 -4.21 -7.87 16.15
N GLY A 529 -5.19 -7.54 17.00
CA GLY A 529 -6.07 -8.48 17.66
C GLY A 529 -7.40 -8.68 16.92
N GLU A 530 -8.08 -9.79 17.20
CA GLU A 530 -9.35 -10.14 16.53
C GLU A 530 -10.54 -9.26 16.95
N ASN A 531 -10.44 -8.60 18.11
CA ASN A 531 -11.44 -7.67 18.65
C ASN A 531 -11.27 -6.22 18.17
N GLY A 532 -10.48 -6.00 17.12
CA GLY A 532 -10.17 -4.66 16.60
C GLY A 532 -9.08 -3.92 17.38
N ASN A 533 -8.53 -4.51 18.46
CA ASN A 533 -7.41 -3.91 19.17
C ASN A 533 -6.17 -3.90 18.29
N THR A 534 -5.44 -2.80 18.30
CA THR A 534 -4.18 -2.71 17.58
C THR A 534 -3.13 -1.93 18.37
N GLY A 535 -1.87 -2.04 17.96
CA GLY A 535 -0.80 -1.29 18.59
C GLY A 535 0.59 -1.70 18.14
N TYR A 536 1.58 -1.30 18.94
CA TYR A 536 2.99 -1.47 18.67
C TYR A 536 3.74 -2.07 19.87
N PHE A 537 4.67 -2.96 19.55
CA PHE A 537 5.58 -3.60 20.49
C PHE A 537 7.02 -3.46 19.97
N LEU A 538 8.00 -3.56 20.86
CA LEU A 538 9.41 -3.67 20.51
C LEU A 538 9.90 -5.07 20.79
N TRP A 539 10.75 -5.59 19.93
CA TRP A 539 11.48 -6.82 20.19
C TRP A 539 12.99 -6.59 20.17
N SER A 540 13.71 -7.23 21.09
CA SER A 540 15.16 -7.37 21.02
C SER A 540 15.60 -8.73 21.58
N ARG A 541 16.79 -9.20 21.19
CA ARG A 541 17.39 -10.40 21.80
C ARG A 541 17.63 -10.26 23.31
N ARG A 542 17.81 -9.04 23.82
CA ARG A 542 18.17 -8.79 25.23
C ARG A 542 16.99 -9.00 26.19
N TYR A 543 15.80 -8.57 25.80
CA TYR A 543 14.63 -8.57 26.70
C TYR A 543 13.36 -9.16 26.07
N GLY A 544 13.42 -9.69 24.84
CA GLY A 544 12.26 -10.23 24.14
C GLY A 544 11.28 -9.14 23.71
N VAL A 545 9.98 -9.46 23.76
CA VAL A 545 8.89 -8.55 23.37
C VAL A 545 8.52 -7.61 24.52
N LYS A 546 8.47 -6.31 24.25
CA LYS A 546 8.04 -5.24 25.16
C LYS A 546 6.89 -4.46 24.53
N LYS A 547 5.76 -4.37 25.23
CA LYS A 547 4.61 -3.54 24.80
C LYS A 547 4.97 -2.05 24.84
N LEU A 548 4.70 -1.33 23.75
CA LEU A 548 4.73 0.14 23.74
C LEU A 548 3.32 0.70 23.93
N ILE A 549 2.41 0.31 23.04
CA ILE A 549 1.00 0.70 23.08
C ILE A 549 0.17 -0.43 22.47
N TYR A 550 -0.96 -0.76 23.07
CA TYR A 550 -1.93 -1.72 22.52
C TYR A 550 -3.27 -1.48 23.22
N GLY A 551 -4.32 -1.27 22.43
CA GLY A 551 -5.63 -0.92 22.97
C GLY A 551 -6.75 -1.05 21.94
N ASP A 552 -7.95 -0.73 22.38
CA ASP A 552 -9.23 -0.74 21.66
C ASP A 552 -9.40 0.44 20.69
N SER A 553 -8.29 0.87 20.09
CA SER A 553 -8.25 1.87 19.03
C SER A 553 -7.57 1.30 17.79
N PHE A 554 -7.85 1.86 16.63
CA PHE A 554 -7.01 1.68 15.46
C PHE A 554 -5.78 2.59 15.60
N ILE A 555 -4.63 1.98 15.82
CA ILE A 555 -3.35 2.61 16.13
C ILE A 555 -2.39 2.31 14.99
N ASP A 556 -2.08 3.27 14.14
CA ASP A 556 -1.25 3.07 12.95
C ASP A 556 -0.15 4.14 12.80
N GLN A 557 0.59 4.08 11.69
CA GLN A 557 1.68 5.00 11.34
C GLN A 557 2.80 5.14 12.39
N GLY A 558 2.96 4.17 13.29
CA GLY A 558 3.93 4.24 14.39
C GLY A 558 5.39 4.44 13.96
N LYS A 559 6.06 5.44 14.54
CA LYS A 559 7.50 5.72 14.37
C LYS A 559 8.18 5.80 15.74
N ILE A 560 9.30 5.09 15.89
CA ILE A 560 10.08 5.12 17.13
C ILE A 560 10.74 6.48 17.30
N ILE A 561 10.73 6.96 18.54
CA ILE A 561 11.45 8.15 18.99
C ILE A 561 12.35 7.78 20.18
N ASN A 562 13.19 8.71 20.63
CA ASN A 562 14.04 8.49 21.80
C ASN A 562 13.20 8.13 23.04
N GLY A 563 13.25 6.85 23.44
CA GLY A 563 12.52 6.33 24.61
C GLY A 563 11.02 6.07 24.39
N GLY A 564 10.49 6.18 23.18
CA GLY A 564 9.04 6.14 22.93
C GLY A 564 8.60 5.86 21.49
N ILE A 565 7.36 6.21 21.20
CA ILE A 565 6.72 6.10 19.89
C ILE A 565 5.76 7.28 19.64
N VAL A 566 5.75 7.79 18.42
CA VAL A 566 4.66 8.62 17.90
C VAL A 566 3.81 7.77 16.96
N TYR A 567 2.49 7.91 17.03
CA TYR A 567 1.54 7.10 16.27
C TYR A 567 0.26 7.88 16.01
N ARG A 568 -0.55 7.41 15.05
CA ARG A 568 -1.90 7.88 14.84
C ARG A 568 -2.88 6.94 15.55
N GLU A 569 -3.88 7.50 16.19
CA GLU A 569 -4.93 6.80 16.90
C GLU A 569 -6.30 7.26 16.42
N GLN A 570 -7.21 6.33 16.18
CA GLN A 570 -8.59 6.62 15.83
C GLN A 570 -9.54 5.52 16.32
N ARG A 571 -10.83 5.87 16.42
CA ARG A 571 -11.98 4.97 16.59
C ARG A 571 -13.12 5.50 15.75
N PHE A 572 -14.18 4.73 15.59
CA PHE A 572 -15.39 5.19 14.91
C PHE A 572 -15.89 6.56 15.40
N ASN A 573 -15.85 6.82 16.71
CA ASN A 573 -16.29 8.08 17.33
C ASN A 573 -15.13 8.97 17.84
N LEU A 574 -13.88 8.63 17.50
CA LEU A 574 -12.70 9.41 17.86
C LEU A 574 -11.96 9.79 16.57
N PRO A 575 -12.04 11.06 16.12
CA PRO A 575 -11.32 11.47 14.93
C PRO A 575 -9.82 11.21 15.06
N PRO A 576 -9.14 10.90 13.94
CA PRO A 576 -7.73 10.61 13.96
C PRO A 576 -6.92 11.68 14.70
N ARG A 577 -6.14 11.23 15.67
CA ARG A 577 -5.24 12.09 16.44
C ARG A 577 -3.84 11.52 16.42
N LEU A 578 -2.86 12.40 16.44
CA LEU A 578 -1.48 12.04 16.59
C LEU A 578 -1.14 12.03 18.08
N MET A 579 -0.56 10.93 18.51
CA MET A 579 -0.25 10.62 19.90
C MET A 579 1.24 10.38 20.06
N LEU A 580 1.78 10.81 21.20
CA LEU A 580 3.15 10.61 21.62
C LEU A 580 3.14 9.81 22.92
N LYS A 581 3.89 8.70 22.97
CA LYS A 581 4.06 7.90 24.17
C LYS A 581 5.54 7.64 24.41
N ASP A 582 6.09 8.28 25.44
CA ASP A 582 7.43 7.99 25.95
C ASP A 582 7.41 6.90 27.05
N SER A 583 8.59 6.55 27.56
CA SER A 583 8.75 5.51 28.58
C SER A 583 8.28 5.91 29.99
N THR A 584 8.09 7.19 30.27
CA THR A 584 7.93 7.75 31.62
C THR A 584 6.55 8.37 31.88
N HIS A 585 5.85 8.83 30.83
CA HIS A 585 4.61 9.59 30.91
C HIS A 585 3.47 8.87 30.22
N SER A 586 2.22 9.20 30.57
CA SER A 586 1.02 8.76 29.84
C SER A 586 1.04 9.25 28.39
N PRO A 587 0.37 8.57 27.44
CA PRO A 587 0.25 9.06 26.07
C PRO A 587 -0.28 10.50 26.02
N GLN A 588 0.33 11.35 25.21
CA GLN A 588 -0.03 12.76 25.01
C GLN A 588 -0.54 12.98 23.58
N CYS A 589 -1.63 13.73 23.44
CA CYS A 589 -2.14 14.12 22.12
C CYS A 589 -1.34 15.32 21.60
N ILE A 590 -0.58 15.12 20.52
CA ILE A 590 0.19 16.19 19.87
C ILE A 590 -0.63 16.93 18.81
N PHE A 591 -1.63 16.28 18.22
CA PHE A 591 -2.56 16.90 17.27
C PHE A 591 -3.89 16.16 17.26
N GLN A 592 -5.00 16.87 17.39
CA GLN A 592 -6.35 16.32 17.27
C GLN A 592 -6.98 16.83 15.98
N SER A 593 -7.23 15.96 15.00
CA SER A 593 -7.99 16.35 13.81
C SER A 593 -9.48 16.50 14.15
N ASN A 594 -10.19 17.21 13.28
CA ASN A 594 -11.66 17.29 13.25
C ASN A 594 -12.31 17.54 14.61
N SER A 595 -11.71 18.42 15.44
CA SER A 595 -12.24 18.67 16.79
C SER A 595 -13.69 19.19 16.77
N HIS A 596 -14.11 19.81 15.67
CA HIS A 596 -15.47 20.26 15.42
C HIS A 596 -16.48 19.11 15.31
N HIS A 597 -16.05 17.85 15.10
CA HIS A 597 -16.91 16.65 15.07
C HIS A 597 -17.89 16.61 16.26
N ARG A 598 -17.47 17.01 17.46
CA ARG A 598 -18.36 17.07 18.64
C ARG A 598 -19.60 17.98 18.52
N LYS A 599 -19.67 18.80 17.46
CA LYS A 599 -20.83 19.65 17.14
C LYS A 599 -21.86 18.92 16.26
N TYR A 600 -21.58 17.69 15.84
CA TYR A 600 -22.41 16.90 14.95
C TYR A 600 -22.95 15.66 15.66
N GLU A 601 -24.15 15.24 15.28
CA GLU A 601 -24.67 13.94 15.68
C GLU A 601 -23.80 12.86 15.05
N TRP A 602 -23.43 11.85 15.83
CA TRP A 602 -22.56 10.78 15.37
C TRP A 602 -23.03 9.44 15.91
N GLY A 603 -22.79 8.40 15.12
CA GLY A 603 -23.08 7.03 15.52
C GLY A 603 -21.99 6.43 16.42
N PHE A 604 -22.12 5.12 16.62
CA PHE A 604 -21.05 4.28 17.15
C PHE A 604 -21.00 2.97 16.34
N SER A 605 -19.93 2.21 16.53
CA SER A 605 -19.77 0.90 15.90
C SER A 605 -19.81 -0.19 16.96
N GLU A 606 -20.38 -1.34 16.60
CA GLU A 606 -20.37 -2.56 17.40
C GLU A 606 -19.84 -3.74 16.57
N LEU A 607 -18.95 -4.53 17.17
CA LEU A 607 -18.54 -5.80 16.59
C LEU A 607 -19.54 -6.89 16.99
N ILE A 608 -20.34 -7.35 16.03
CA ILE A 608 -21.31 -8.43 16.24
C ILE A 608 -20.68 -9.78 15.89
N GLN A 609 -21.14 -10.83 16.56
CA GLN A 609 -20.78 -12.22 16.24
C GLN A 609 -22.04 -12.99 15.84
N TYR A 610 -21.93 -13.79 14.79
CA TYR A 610 -23.00 -14.63 14.27
C TYR A 610 -22.45 -15.98 13.81
N THR A 611 -23.35 -16.96 13.75
CA THR A 611 -23.02 -18.35 13.48
C THR A 611 -23.83 -18.81 12.27
N ASN A 612 -23.19 -19.52 11.35
CA ASN A 612 -23.87 -20.13 10.20
C ASN A 612 -24.65 -21.39 10.64
N SER A 613 -25.31 -22.07 9.70
CA SER A 613 -26.08 -23.29 10.00
C SER A 613 -25.18 -24.49 10.37
N LYS A 614 -23.89 -24.45 10.01
CA LYS A 614 -22.89 -25.47 10.31
C LYS A 614 -22.26 -25.33 11.70
N GLY A 615 -22.50 -24.22 12.40
CA GLY A 615 -21.93 -23.94 13.73
C GLY A 615 -20.63 -23.12 13.71
N ASP A 616 -20.16 -22.70 12.53
CA ASP A 616 -18.99 -21.83 12.38
C ASP A 616 -19.36 -20.39 12.74
N ALA A 617 -18.44 -19.68 13.40
CA ALA A 617 -18.68 -18.30 13.82
C ALA A 617 -17.82 -17.31 13.03
N LEU A 618 -18.46 -16.24 12.56
CA LEU A 618 -17.82 -15.05 12.02
C LEU A 618 -18.29 -13.81 12.78
N LYS A 619 -17.69 -12.68 12.43
CA LYS A 619 -17.97 -11.37 13.02
C LYS A 619 -18.34 -10.37 11.95
N GLY A 620 -18.79 -9.19 12.35
CA GLY A 620 -19.12 -8.11 11.44
C GLY A 620 -19.23 -6.79 12.18
N ASN A 621 -19.13 -5.69 11.45
CA ASN A 621 -19.31 -4.37 12.02
C ASN A 621 -20.76 -3.93 11.82
N LEU A 622 -21.43 -3.56 12.90
CA LEU A 622 -22.71 -2.88 12.86
C LEU A 622 -22.50 -1.41 13.22
N TRP A 623 -22.73 -0.53 12.25
CA TRP A 623 -22.63 0.91 12.42
C TRP A 623 -24.01 1.49 12.68
N TYR A 624 -24.13 2.23 13.78
CA TYR A 624 -25.39 2.77 14.26
C TYR A 624 -25.66 4.15 13.64
N PRO A 625 -26.93 4.47 13.33
CA PRO A 625 -27.29 5.79 12.82
C PRO A 625 -26.87 6.92 13.76
N ALA A 626 -26.58 8.08 13.19
CA ALA A 626 -26.35 9.29 13.96
C ALA A 626 -27.61 9.64 14.79
N GLY A 627 -27.41 10.04 16.05
CA GLY A 627 -28.53 10.39 16.93
C GLY A 627 -29.42 9.20 17.34
N PHE A 628 -28.95 7.95 17.19
CA PHE A 628 -29.68 6.72 17.54
C PHE A 628 -30.43 6.80 18.88
N ARG A 629 -31.70 6.38 18.88
CA ARG A 629 -32.58 6.35 20.06
C ARG A 629 -33.12 4.95 20.29
N LYS A 630 -32.84 4.40 21.47
CA LYS A 630 -33.37 3.10 21.89
C LYS A 630 -34.90 3.12 21.88
N GLY A 631 -35.51 2.08 21.31
CA GLY A 631 -36.98 1.93 21.21
C GLY A 631 -37.57 2.42 19.88
N GLN A 632 -36.77 3.06 19.02
CA GLN A 632 -37.14 3.30 17.62
C GLN A 632 -36.59 2.17 16.74
N LYS A 633 -37.31 1.89 15.65
CA LYS A 633 -36.83 1.03 14.58
C LYS A 633 -36.25 1.89 13.46
N TYR A 634 -35.23 1.37 12.81
CA TYR A 634 -34.51 2.06 11.73
C TYR A 634 -34.33 1.12 10.53
N PRO A 635 -34.26 1.65 9.30
CA PRO A 635 -33.85 0.87 8.14
C PRO A 635 -32.38 0.47 8.26
N MET A 636 -31.97 -0.57 7.53
CA MET A 636 -30.59 -1.05 7.52
C MET A 636 -30.11 -1.31 6.10
N ILE A 637 -28.86 -0.98 5.81
CA ILE A 637 -28.17 -1.35 4.57
C ILE A 637 -27.07 -2.36 4.91
N VAL A 638 -27.03 -3.46 4.18
CA VAL A 638 -25.95 -4.44 4.26
C VAL A 638 -24.97 -4.20 3.12
N HIS A 639 -23.72 -3.89 3.43
CA HIS A 639 -22.66 -3.71 2.45
C HIS A 639 -21.76 -4.94 2.44
N ILE A 640 -21.66 -5.62 1.29
CA ILE A 640 -20.97 -6.90 1.17
C ILE A 640 -19.75 -6.83 0.25
N TYR A 641 -18.72 -7.60 0.61
CA TYR A 641 -17.60 -7.88 -0.28
C TYR A 641 -16.85 -9.13 0.16
N GLN A 642 -16.21 -9.12 1.33
CA GLN A 642 -15.52 -10.26 1.97
C GLN A 642 -15.42 -9.99 3.49
N ARG A 643 -14.22 -10.04 4.08
CA ARG A 643 -13.98 -9.66 5.47
C ARG A 643 -13.80 -8.14 5.59
N GLN A 644 -14.57 -7.52 6.48
CA GLN A 644 -14.66 -6.08 6.68
C GLN A 644 -14.52 -5.69 8.17
N SER A 645 -14.55 -6.66 9.08
CA SER A 645 -14.51 -6.43 10.53
C SER A 645 -13.19 -5.81 11.03
N GLN A 646 -12.11 -5.89 10.25
CA GLN A 646 -10.85 -5.20 10.55
C GLN A 646 -11.01 -3.67 10.65
N ASP A 647 -12.03 -3.12 9.98
CA ASP A 647 -12.28 -1.68 9.90
C ASP A 647 -13.16 -1.17 11.06
N PHE A 648 -13.45 -2.02 12.03
CA PHE A 648 -14.29 -1.72 13.21
C PHE A 648 -13.93 -0.39 13.90
N ASN A 649 -12.62 -0.13 14.03
CA ASN A 649 -12.10 1.07 14.70
C ASN A 649 -11.70 2.18 13.74
N LEU A 650 -11.95 2.07 12.43
CA LEU A 650 -11.68 3.17 11.51
C LEU A 650 -12.69 4.30 11.74
N TYR A 651 -12.19 5.53 11.73
CA TYR A 651 -13.04 6.71 11.76
C TYR A 651 -13.58 6.95 10.34
N PRO A 652 -14.91 6.90 10.13
CA PRO A 652 -15.44 7.24 8.81
C PRO A 652 -15.25 8.73 8.56
N VAL A 653 -14.71 9.07 7.39
CA VAL A 653 -14.53 10.45 6.95
C VAL A 653 -15.62 10.76 5.93
N PRO A 654 -16.39 11.86 6.09
CA PRO A 654 -17.37 12.28 5.10
C PRO A 654 -16.65 12.64 3.80
N MET A 655 -17.13 12.14 2.66
CA MET A 655 -16.53 12.39 1.34
C MET A 655 -17.62 12.66 0.31
N LEU A 656 -17.44 13.67 -0.52
CA LEU A 656 -18.37 13.98 -1.62
C LEU A 656 -18.23 12.96 -2.75
N TYR A 657 -17.01 12.48 -2.99
CA TYR A 657 -16.68 11.66 -4.16
C TYR A 657 -16.37 10.22 -3.74
N GLN A 658 -17.25 9.28 -4.10
CA GLN A 658 -17.04 7.85 -3.88
C GLN A 658 -17.01 7.08 -5.22
N PRO A 659 -15.88 6.46 -5.58
CA PRO A 659 -15.71 5.73 -6.85
C PRO A 659 -16.70 4.57 -7.09
N VAL A 660 -17.31 4.05 -6.02
CA VAL A 660 -18.25 2.93 -6.05
C VAL A 660 -19.68 3.29 -5.61
N GLY A 661 -19.95 4.59 -5.39
CA GLY A 661 -21.32 5.08 -5.18
C GLY A 661 -21.91 4.90 -3.79
N PHE A 662 -21.12 4.52 -2.79
CA PHE A 662 -21.61 4.29 -1.43
C PHE A 662 -20.83 5.11 -0.41
N ASP A 663 -21.45 6.16 0.13
CA ASP A 663 -20.95 6.90 1.29
C ASP A 663 -21.70 6.46 2.56
N PRO A 664 -21.08 5.71 3.47
CA PRO A 664 -21.75 5.25 4.67
C PRO A 664 -22.17 6.39 5.59
N LEU A 665 -21.44 7.51 5.66
CA LEU A 665 -21.82 8.59 6.57
C LEU A 665 -23.09 9.30 6.13
N MET A 666 -23.31 9.43 4.82
CA MET A 666 -24.56 9.93 4.27
C MET A 666 -25.76 9.10 4.77
N PHE A 667 -25.67 7.77 4.75
CA PHE A 667 -26.74 6.89 5.23
C PHE A 667 -26.87 6.89 6.76
N LEU A 668 -25.76 6.85 7.51
CA LEU A 668 -25.80 6.92 8.97
C LEU A 668 -26.45 8.21 9.48
N SER A 669 -26.14 9.35 8.85
CA SER A 669 -26.73 10.66 9.19
C SER A 669 -28.23 10.71 8.92
N ASP A 670 -28.69 9.92 7.96
CA ASP A 670 -30.07 9.83 7.54
C ASP A 670 -30.83 8.69 8.23
N GLY A 671 -30.31 8.14 9.33
CA GLY A 671 -31.06 7.19 10.15
C GLY A 671 -30.97 5.73 9.67
N TYR A 672 -30.00 5.36 8.84
CA TYR A 672 -29.77 3.95 8.49
C TYR A 672 -28.75 3.29 9.42
N PHE A 673 -28.99 2.04 9.79
CA PHE A 673 -27.92 1.14 10.19
C PHE A 673 -27.11 0.72 8.96
N ILE A 674 -25.82 0.46 9.16
CA ILE A 674 -24.98 -0.18 8.14
C ILE A 674 -24.34 -1.43 8.72
N LEU A 675 -24.57 -2.57 8.08
CA LEU A 675 -23.99 -3.85 8.44
C LEU A 675 -22.91 -4.25 7.44
N TYR A 676 -21.69 -4.46 7.94
CA TYR A 676 -20.56 -5.02 7.20
C TYR A 676 -20.23 -6.41 7.73
N PRO A 677 -20.85 -7.48 7.20
CA PRO A 677 -20.56 -8.83 7.63
C PRO A 677 -19.20 -9.28 7.07
N ASP A 678 -18.40 -10.00 7.87
CA ASP A 678 -17.36 -10.88 7.33
C ASP A 678 -17.99 -12.10 6.68
N ILE A 679 -17.59 -12.37 5.45
CA ILE A 679 -17.99 -13.58 4.74
C ILE A 679 -16.75 -14.38 4.34
N THR A 680 -16.92 -15.70 4.25
CA THR A 680 -15.92 -16.63 3.72
C THR A 680 -16.56 -17.53 2.69
N ASN A 681 -15.77 -17.95 1.71
CA ASN A 681 -16.26 -18.81 0.63
C ASN A 681 -16.15 -20.28 1.01
N ASP A 682 -17.14 -21.06 0.57
CA ASP A 682 -17.03 -22.51 0.47
C ASP A 682 -16.42 -22.88 -0.88
N ILE A 683 -15.62 -23.94 -0.90
CA ILE A 683 -15.07 -24.50 -2.14
C ILE A 683 -16.23 -24.86 -3.08
N ASP A 684 -16.11 -24.44 -4.34
CA ASP A 684 -17.08 -24.65 -5.43
C ASP A 684 -18.48 -24.03 -5.20
N ASN A 685 -18.70 -23.30 -4.11
CA ASN A 685 -20.02 -22.77 -3.71
C ASN A 685 -19.97 -21.34 -3.14
N PRO A 686 -19.24 -20.39 -3.75
CA PRO A 686 -19.09 -19.04 -3.21
C PRO A 686 -20.42 -18.32 -2.98
N GLY A 687 -21.38 -18.41 -3.92
CA GLY A 687 -22.65 -17.70 -3.81
C GLY A 687 -23.53 -18.21 -2.66
N THR A 688 -23.59 -19.53 -2.49
CA THR A 688 -24.35 -20.16 -1.40
C THR A 688 -23.76 -19.77 -0.04
N ALA A 689 -22.43 -19.79 0.09
CA ALA A 689 -21.74 -19.37 1.29
C ALA A 689 -22.00 -17.89 1.61
N ALA A 690 -21.91 -17.00 0.61
CA ALA A 690 -22.23 -15.58 0.76
C ALA A 690 -23.67 -15.38 1.29
N ASN A 691 -24.66 -16.03 0.70
CA ASN A 691 -26.05 -15.99 1.16
C ASN A 691 -26.20 -16.48 2.61
N GLU A 692 -25.56 -17.60 2.97
CA GLU A 692 -25.65 -18.14 4.32
C GLU A 692 -25.06 -17.19 5.37
N TRP A 693 -23.87 -16.64 5.11
CA TRP A 693 -23.21 -15.72 6.05
C TRP A 693 -23.97 -14.40 6.17
N VAL A 694 -24.35 -13.79 5.05
CA VAL A 694 -25.07 -12.52 5.03
C VAL A 694 -26.42 -12.64 5.75
N THR A 695 -27.22 -13.67 5.44
CA THR A 695 -28.53 -13.87 6.08
C THR A 695 -28.39 -14.21 7.58
N SER A 696 -27.30 -14.85 8.00
CA SER A 696 -27.02 -15.11 9.42
C SER A 696 -26.66 -13.82 10.17
N ALA A 697 -25.86 -12.95 9.56
CA ALA A 697 -25.54 -11.64 10.10
C ALA A 697 -26.79 -10.75 10.20
N VAL A 698 -27.64 -10.72 9.18
CA VAL A 698 -28.90 -9.97 9.20
C VAL A 698 -29.82 -10.47 10.31
N ARG A 699 -30.01 -11.79 10.44
CA ARG A 699 -30.82 -12.38 11.53
C ARG A 699 -30.29 -12.01 12.91
N LYS A 700 -28.96 -11.96 13.09
CA LYS A 700 -28.33 -11.53 14.33
C LYS A 700 -28.70 -10.09 14.70
N VAL A 701 -28.71 -9.17 13.73
CA VAL A 701 -29.10 -7.78 13.96
C VAL A 701 -30.61 -7.65 14.18
N LEU A 702 -31.44 -8.35 13.41
CA LEU A 702 -32.90 -8.32 13.59
C LEU A 702 -33.34 -8.79 14.98
N ALA A 703 -32.64 -9.75 15.57
CA ALA A 703 -32.91 -10.24 16.92
C ALA A 703 -32.76 -9.15 18.01
N THR A 704 -32.11 -8.02 17.72
CA THR A 704 -32.01 -6.89 18.65
C THR A 704 -33.31 -6.08 18.75
N GLY A 705 -34.20 -6.18 17.75
CA GLY A 705 -35.44 -5.40 17.64
C GLY A 705 -35.24 -3.92 17.23
N MET A 706 -34.02 -3.49 16.90
CA MET A 706 -33.69 -2.10 16.55
C MET A 706 -33.83 -1.79 15.06
N VAL A 707 -33.87 -2.82 14.22
CA VAL A 707 -33.99 -2.69 12.76
C VAL A 707 -35.40 -3.12 12.33
N ASP A 708 -35.98 -2.40 11.37
CA ASP A 708 -37.21 -2.85 10.73
C ASP A 708 -36.93 -3.98 9.74
N SER A 709 -37.62 -5.11 9.91
CA SER A 709 -37.42 -6.29 9.06
C SER A 709 -37.88 -6.08 7.62
N ASP A 710 -38.73 -5.08 7.36
CA ASP A 710 -39.25 -4.77 6.02
C ASP A 710 -38.45 -3.67 5.30
N GLU A 711 -37.41 -3.13 5.92
CA GLU A 711 -36.63 -1.97 5.44
C GLU A 711 -35.12 -2.28 5.35
N ILE A 712 -34.77 -3.44 4.81
CA ILE A 712 -33.37 -3.89 4.67
C ILE A 712 -32.91 -3.78 3.21
N GLY A 713 -31.81 -3.08 2.98
CA GLY A 713 -31.14 -2.95 1.68
C GLY A 713 -29.89 -3.83 1.58
N LEU A 714 -29.50 -4.20 0.35
CA LEU A 714 -28.24 -4.89 0.06
C LEU A 714 -27.44 -4.11 -0.98
N ILE A 715 -26.12 -3.98 -0.79
CA ILE A 715 -25.24 -3.35 -1.77
C ILE A 715 -23.88 -4.03 -1.86
N GLY A 716 -23.35 -4.13 -3.08
CA GLY A 716 -21.99 -4.58 -3.34
C GLY A 716 -21.50 -4.16 -4.73
N HIS A 717 -20.18 -4.20 -4.91
CA HIS A 717 -19.50 -3.87 -6.17
C HIS A 717 -18.49 -4.97 -6.54
N SER A 718 -18.28 -5.21 -7.84
CA SER A 718 -17.37 -6.24 -8.37
C SER A 718 -17.77 -7.63 -7.86
N PHE A 719 -16.91 -8.32 -7.09
CA PHE A 719 -17.28 -9.58 -6.42
C PHE A 719 -18.49 -9.43 -5.49
N GLY A 720 -18.56 -8.33 -4.73
CA GLY A 720 -19.75 -8.04 -3.91
C GLY A 720 -20.99 -7.75 -4.75
N GLY A 721 -20.83 -7.29 -6.00
CA GLY A 721 -21.92 -7.15 -6.97
C GLY A 721 -22.47 -8.50 -7.41
N TYR A 722 -21.58 -9.45 -7.72
CA TYR A 722 -21.93 -10.86 -7.94
C TYR A 722 -22.70 -11.44 -6.75
N GLU A 723 -22.17 -11.27 -5.53
CA GLU A 723 -22.81 -11.79 -4.32
C GLU A 723 -24.19 -11.15 -4.12
N THR A 724 -24.33 -9.85 -4.41
CA THR A 724 -25.60 -9.13 -4.30
C THR A 724 -26.64 -9.74 -5.21
N ASP A 725 -26.32 -9.90 -6.50
CA ASP A 725 -27.22 -10.48 -7.49
C ASP A 725 -27.54 -11.95 -7.18
N PHE A 726 -26.56 -12.72 -6.69
CA PHE A 726 -26.79 -14.10 -6.27
C PHE A 726 -27.78 -14.17 -5.10
N ILE A 727 -27.54 -13.40 -4.04
CA ILE A 727 -28.30 -13.43 -2.79
C ILE A 727 -29.76 -13.07 -3.01
N ILE A 728 -30.06 -12.03 -3.80
CA ILE A 728 -31.45 -11.64 -4.09
C ILE A 728 -32.21 -12.67 -4.96
N GLY A 729 -31.49 -13.58 -5.62
CA GLY A 729 -32.08 -14.75 -6.28
C GLY A 729 -32.40 -15.91 -5.34
N GLN A 730 -31.85 -15.90 -4.11
CA GLN A 730 -32.04 -16.96 -3.11
C GLN A 730 -33.01 -16.57 -1.98
N THR A 731 -33.18 -15.28 -1.70
CA THR A 731 -33.98 -14.81 -0.57
C THR A 731 -34.65 -13.47 -0.83
N ASN A 732 -35.79 -13.25 -0.15
CA ASN A 732 -36.57 -12.01 -0.22
C ASN A 732 -36.47 -11.15 1.05
N ILE A 733 -35.46 -11.37 1.91
CA ILE A 733 -35.27 -10.53 3.11
C ILE A 733 -34.91 -9.07 2.78
N PHE A 734 -34.44 -8.81 1.56
CA PHE A 734 -34.01 -7.50 1.11
C PHE A 734 -35.13 -6.80 0.34
N LYS A 735 -35.45 -5.58 0.77
CA LYS A 735 -36.47 -4.71 0.19
C LYS A 735 -36.01 -4.03 -1.09
N ALA A 736 -34.71 -3.76 -1.22
CA ALA A 736 -34.06 -3.24 -2.43
C ALA A 736 -32.58 -3.62 -2.45
N ALA A 737 -31.98 -3.68 -3.63
CA ALA A 737 -30.57 -3.99 -3.81
C ALA A 737 -29.88 -3.05 -4.82
N VAL A 738 -28.57 -2.90 -4.66
CA VAL A 738 -27.69 -2.15 -5.58
C VAL A 738 -26.46 -3.00 -5.92
N ALA A 739 -26.23 -3.26 -7.21
CA ALA A 739 -25.11 -4.09 -7.68
C ALA A 739 -24.25 -3.35 -8.72
N GLY A 740 -22.98 -3.08 -8.39
CA GLY A 740 -22.05 -2.38 -9.27
C GLY A 740 -21.05 -3.32 -9.94
N GLY A 741 -20.80 -3.18 -11.24
CA GLY A 741 -19.79 -3.98 -11.97
C GLY A 741 -19.93 -5.48 -11.71
N ALA A 742 -21.17 -5.97 -11.62
CA ALA A 742 -21.47 -7.32 -11.14
C ALA A 742 -21.19 -8.38 -12.22
N ILE A 743 -20.68 -9.53 -11.77
CA ILE A 743 -20.54 -10.73 -12.58
C ILE A 743 -21.82 -11.55 -12.44
N THR A 744 -22.51 -11.81 -13.55
CA THR A 744 -23.87 -12.41 -13.55
C THR A 744 -23.90 -13.79 -14.22
N ASP A 745 -22.96 -14.08 -15.12
CA ASP A 745 -22.73 -15.39 -15.74
C ASP A 745 -21.25 -15.78 -15.60
N LEU A 746 -20.98 -16.80 -14.77
CA LEU A 746 -19.62 -17.28 -14.53
C LEU A 746 -19.04 -18.01 -15.73
N GLN A 747 -19.86 -18.58 -16.62
CA GLN A 747 -19.38 -19.27 -17.80
C GLN A 747 -18.80 -18.27 -18.81
N SER A 748 -19.53 -17.19 -19.08
CA SER A 748 -19.07 -16.13 -19.97
C SER A 748 -17.91 -15.33 -19.35
N TYR A 749 -17.93 -15.10 -18.03
CA TYR A 749 -16.82 -14.45 -17.33
C TYR A 749 -15.54 -15.30 -17.33
N TYR A 750 -15.64 -16.62 -17.10
CA TYR A 750 -14.50 -17.55 -17.17
C TYR A 750 -13.75 -17.50 -18.52
N LEU A 751 -14.51 -17.31 -19.61
CA LEU A 751 -14.00 -17.19 -20.97
C LEU A 751 -13.73 -15.73 -21.40
N GLY A 752 -13.82 -14.79 -20.45
CA GLY A 752 -13.53 -13.38 -20.64
C GLY A 752 -12.04 -13.06 -20.61
N ILE A 753 -11.71 -11.88 -21.15
CA ILE A 753 -10.39 -11.27 -21.04
C ILE A 753 -10.48 -10.09 -20.09
N ASN A 754 -9.58 -10.09 -19.12
CA ASN A 754 -9.28 -8.91 -18.32
C ASN A 754 -8.42 -7.96 -19.15
N TRP A 755 -9.02 -6.95 -19.76
CA TRP A 755 -8.34 -6.06 -20.69
C TRP A 755 -7.29 -5.16 -20.02
N ASP A 756 -7.25 -5.04 -18.69
CA ASP A 756 -6.21 -4.30 -17.95
C ASP A 756 -4.92 -5.10 -17.80
N SER A 757 -5.00 -6.43 -17.70
CA SER A 757 -3.84 -7.33 -17.67
C SER A 757 -3.55 -8.02 -19.00
N GLY A 758 -4.55 -8.10 -19.87
CA GLY A 758 -4.55 -8.90 -21.10
C GLY A 758 -4.75 -10.40 -20.87
N LYS A 759 -4.88 -10.86 -19.62
CA LYS A 759 -5.02 -12.29 -19.27
C LYS A 759 -6.48 -12.74 -19.36
N PRO A 760 -6.74 -14.04 -19.64
CA PRO A 760 -8.06 -14.65 -19.40
C PRO A 760 -8.45 -14.58 -17.92
N ASP A 761 -9.74 -14.53 -17.60
CA ASP A 761 -10.24 -14.44 -16.21
C ASP A 761 -10.38 -15.80 -15.50
N SER A 762 -10.24 -16.93 -16.20
CA SER A 762 -10.31 -18.30 -15.66
C SER A 762 -9.55 -18.49 -14.34
N TRP A 763 -8.34 -17.95 -14.23
CA TRP A 763 -7.53 -18.06 -13.01
C TRP A 763 -8.16 -17.39 -11.79
N ARG A 764 -8.99 -16.36 -11.97
CA ARG A 764 -9.68 -15.71 -10.85
C ARG A 764 -10.74 -16.63 -10.25
N LEU A 765 -11.39 -17.41 -11.12
CA LEU A 765 -12.40 -18.36 -10.70
C LEU A 765 -11.74 -19.56 -10.01
N GLU A 766 -10.69 -20.12 -10.64
CA GLU A 766 -10.04 -21.33 -10.14
C GLU A 766 -9.13 -21.11 -8.92
N ASP A 767 -8.25 -20.13 -9.03
CA ASP A 767 -7.13 -19.91 -8.10
C ASP A 767 -7.25 -18.55 -7.36
N GLN A 768 -8.42 -17.89 -7.39
CA GLN A 768 -8.61 -16.64 -6.64
C GLN A 768 -9.88 -16.62 -5.77
N GLN A 769 -10.57 -15.48 -5.71
CA GLN A 769 -11.59 -15.15 -4.72
C GLN A 769 -12.87 -15.99 -4.83
N TRP A 770 -13.03 -16.78 -5.89
CA TRP A 770 -14.22 -17.59 -6.14
C TRP A 770 -14.10 -19.04 -5.66
N HIS A 771 -12.88 -19.55 -5.50
CA HIS A 771 -12.62 -20.93 -5.02
C HIS A 771 -13.29 -22.04 -5.84
N MET A 772 -13.37 -21.89 -7.16
CA MET A 772 -13.88 -22.91 -8.08
C MET A 772 -12.76 -23.91 -8.38
N SER A 773 -12.63 -24.97 -7.59
CA SER A 773 -11.46 -25.86 -7.58
C SER A 773 -11.18 -26.64 -8.88
N LYS A 774 -12.11 -26.62 -9.84
CA LYS A 774 -12.02 -27.29 -11.13
C LYS A 774 -12.36 -26.33 -12.25
N SER A 775 -11.86 -26.63 -13.45
CA SER A 775 -12.17 -25.83 -14.64
C SER A 775 -13.66 -25.87 -15.00
N LEU A 776 -14.11 -24.88 -15.76
CA LEU A 776 -15.47 -24.84 -16.32
C LEU A 776 -15.82 -26.13 -17.07
N PHE A 777 -14.86 -26.76 -17.74
CA PHE A 777 -15.12 -27.95 -18.56
C PHE A 777 -15.17 -29.24 -17.73
N ASP A 778 -14.52 -29.27 -16.57
CA ASP A 778 -14.54 -30.40 -15.64
C ASP A 778 -15.77 -30.37 -14.72
N ASP A 779 -16.34 -29.18 -14.45
CA ASP A 779 -17.48 -29.02 -13.53
C ASP A 779 -18.44 -27.90 -13.95
N ARG A 780 -19.04 -28.04 -15.14
CA ARG A 780 -19.98 -27.06 -15.70
C ARG A 780 -21.13 -26.73 -14.76
N ASP A 781 -21.62 -27.73 -14.02
CA ASP A 781 -22.78 -27.60 -13.15
C ASP A 781 -22.50 -26.64 -11.99
N SER A 782 -21.28 -26.67 -11.41
CA SER A 782 -20.89 -25.72 -10.35
C SER A 782 -20.89 -24.26 -10.85
N TYR A 783 -20.37 -23.99 -12.05
CA TYR A 783 -20.40 -22.64 -12.63
C TYR A 783 -21.83 -22.21 -12.94
N TYR A 784 -22.67 -23.11 -13.43
CA TYR A 784 -24.08 -22.86 -13.67
C TYR A 784 -24.82 -22.53 -12.37
N SER A 785 -24.66 -23.34 -11.32
CA SER A 785 -25.32 -23.13 -10.02
C SER A 785 -24.80 -21.92 -9.24
N ASN A 786 -23.62 -21.40 -9.58
CA ASN A 786 -23.08 -20.19 -8.98
C ASN A 786 -23.29 -18.94 -9.84
N SER A 787 -23.98 -19.01 -10.99
CA SER A 787 -24.26 -17.83 -11.84
C SER A 787 -25.59 -17.16 -11.47
N PRO A 788 -25.62 -15.88 -11.03
CA PRO A 788 -26.85 -15.19 -10.64
C PRO A 788 -27.95 -15.18 -11.70
N ILE A 789 -27.57 -15.08 -12.99
CA ILE A 789 -28.51 -15.03 -14.11
C ILE A 789 -29.43 -16.26 -14.18
N ASN A 790 -28.97 -17.42 -13.69
CA ASN A 790 -29.74 -18.67 -13.66
C ASN A 790 -30.83 -18.68 -12.58
N TYR A 791 -30.91 -17.65 -11.76
CA TYR A 791 -31.93 -17.46 -10.74
C TYR A 791 -32.78 -16.21 -10.98
N ALA A 792 -32.68 -15.58 -12.16
CA ALA A 792 -33.37 -14.33 -12.48
C ALA A 792 -34.90 -14.42 -12.29
N GLU A 793 -35.51 -15.59 -12.53
CA GLU A 793 -36.93 -15.81 -12.30
C GLU A 793 -37.34 -15.74 -10.82
N LYS A 794 -36.40 -15.98 -9.90
CA LYS A 794 -36.63 -15.90 -8.45
C LYS A 794 -36.43 -14.50 -7.89
N ILE A 795 -35.70 -13.63 -8.59
CA ILE A 795 -35.44 -12.26 -8.15
C ILE A 795 -36.75 -11.46 -8.11
N GLN A 796 -37.17 -11.06 -6.91
CA GLN A 796 -38.32 -10.18 -6.68
C GLN A 796 -37.90 -8.82 -6.10
N THR A 797 -36.73 -8.75 -5.48
CA THR A 797 -36.16 -7.53 -4.93
C THR A 797 -35.87 -6.51 -6.04
N PRO A 798 -36.38 -5.27 -5.94
CA PRO A 798 -36.01 -4.18 -6.82
C PRO A 798 -34.48 -3.99 -6.88
N LEU A 799 -33.91 -3.99 -8.08
CA LEU A 799 -32.48 -3.88 -8.31
C LEU A 799 -32.12 -2.55 -9.00
N LEU A 800 -31.09 -1.88 -8.51
CA LEU A 800 -30.35 -0.85 -9.24
C LEU A 800 -28.97 -1.40 -9.59
N SER A 801 -28.69 -1.64 -10.86
CA SER A 801 -27.36 -2.06 -11.29
C SER A 801 -26.60 -0.90 -11.92
N TRP A 802 -25.27 -0.90 -11.83
CA TRP A 802 -24.46 0.07 -12.57
C TRP A 802 -23.15 -0.52 -13.10
N SER A 803 -22.62 0.05 -14.19
CA SER A 803 -21.29 -0.30 -14.73
C SER A 803 -20.68 0.85 -15.53
N GLY A 804 -19.35 0.92 -15.56
CA GLY A 804 -18.62 1.76 -16.53
C GLY A 804 -18.52 1.07 -17.90
N LYS A 805 -18.71 1.80 -19.00
CA LYS A 805 -18.64 1.22 -20.36
C LYS A 805 -17.23 0.82 -20.80
N ASN A 806 -16.20 1.32 -20.11
CA ASN A 806 -14.79 0.99 -20.32
C ASN A 806 -14.25 0.11 -19.16
N ASP A 807 -15.13 -0.62 -18.46
CA ASP A 807 -14.71 -1.58 -17.45
C ASP A 807 -13.96 -2.75 -18.10
N ASN A 808 -12.66 -2.78 -17.85
CA ASN A 808 -11.72 -3.79 -18.34
C ASN A 808 -11.56 -4.98 -17.38
N GLN A 809 -12.20 -4.93 -16.20
CA GLN A 809 -12.20 -6.00 -15.20
C GLN A 809 -13.45 -6.87 -15.32
N VAL A 810 -14.62 -6.25 -15.47
CA VAL A 810 -15.91 -6.92 -15.68
C VAL A 810 -16.58 -6.29 -16.89
N ASN A 811 -16.80 -7.09 -17.93
CA ASN A 811 -17.46 -6.58 -19.12
C ASN A 811 -18.89 -6.12 -18.78
N TRP A 812 -19.23 -4.86 -19.04
CA TRP A 812 -20.54 -4.27 -18.78
C TRP A 812 -21.72 -5.03 -19.44
N HIS A 813 -21.46 -5.86 -20.45
CA HIS A 813 -22.45 -6.77 -21.02
C HIS A 813 -23.04 -7.75 -19.97
N GLN A 814 -22.30 -8.11 -18.93
CA GLN A 814 -22.81 -8.88 -17.78
C GLN A 814 -24.03 -8.21 -17.13
N SER A 815 -23.98 -6.88 -16.97
CA SER A 815 -25.12 -6.11 -16.46
C SER A 815 -26.28 -6.07 -17.46
N VAL A 816 -25.99 -5.98 -18.76
CA VAL A 816 -27.01 -5.98 -19.81
C VAL A 816 -27.76 -7.32 -19.87
N GLU A 817 -27.06 -8.43 -19.73
CA GLU A 817 -27.63 -9.79 -19.75
C GLU A 817 -28.68 -9.95 -18.65
N LEU A 818 -28.32 -9.62 -17.40
CA LEU A 818 -29.25 -9.66 -16.28
C LEU A 818 -30.39 -8.65 -16.44
N TYR A 819 -30.10 -7.44 -16.93
CA TYR A 819 -31.14 -6.44 -17.23
C TYR A 819 -32.18 -6.95 -18.22
N LEU A 820 -31.75 -7.58 -19.32
CA LEU A 820 -32.68 -8.13 -20.31
C LEU A 820 -33.47 -9.30 -19.75
N ALA A 821 -32.87 -10.15 -18.92
CA ALA A 821 -33.56 -11.24 -18.24
C ALA A 821 -34.66 -10.72 -17.30
N LEU A 822 -34.33 -9.78 -16.42
CA LEU A 822 -35.26 -9.18 -15.47
C LEU A 822 -36.35 -8.36 -16.17
N ARG A 823 -36.00 -7.63 -17.23
CA ARG A 823 -36.98 -6.94 -18.08
C ARG A 823 -37.96 -7.91 -18.73
N ARG A 824 -37.48 -9.04 -19.26
CA ARG A 824 -38.33 -10.07 -19.86
C ARG A 824 -39.31 -10.67 -18.84
N LEU A 825 -38.88 -10.77 -17.59
CA LEU A 825 -39.65 -11.30 -16.47
C LEU A 825 -40.55 -10.24 -15.79
N GLY A 826 -40.53 -8.99 -16.25
CA GLY A 826 -41.31 -7.89 -15.68
C GLY A 826 -40.87 -7.51 -14.25
N ARG A 827 -39.59 -7.70 -13.91
CA ARG A 827 -39.02 -7.34 -12.61
C ARG A 827 -38.63 -5.85 -12.56
N LYS A 828 -38.66 -5.26 -11.37
CA LYS A 828 -38.25 -3.86 -11.14
C LYS A 828 -36.74 -3.76 -11.14
N HIS A 829 -36.17 -3.31 -12.26
CA HIS A 829 -34.73 -3.18 -12.42
C HIS A 829 -34.36 -1.94 -13.24
N VAL A 830 -33.51 -1.09 -12.66
CA VAL A 830 -32.88 0.03 -13.38
C VAL A 830 -31.39 -0.24 -13.54
N MET A 831 -30.85 0.00 -14.73
CA MET A 831 -29.43 -0.15 -15.03
C MET A 831 -28.83 1.21 -15.43
N LEU A 832 -27.76 1.62 -14.74
CA LEU A 832 -26.97 2.82 -15.04
C LEU A 832 -25.69 2.41 -15.79
N LEU A 833 -25.45 3.00 -16.96
CA LEU A 833 -24.20 2.79 -17.70
C LEU A 833 -23.48 4.13 -17.85
N TYR A 834 -22.31 4.25 -17.23
CA TYR A 834 -21.51 5.47 -17.28
C TYR A 834 -20.56 5.44 -18.48
N PRO A 835 -20.72 6.35 -19.47
CA PRO A 835 -19.81 6.44 -20.60
C PRO A 835 -18.41 6.85 -20.16
N ASN A 836 -17.38 6.29 -20.79
CA ASN A 836 -15.96 6.59 -20.55
C ASN A 836 -15.41 6.20 -19.17
N GLU A 837 -16.23 5.61 -18.31
CA GLU A 837 -15.82 5.16 -16.98
C GLU A 837 -15.38 3.70 -16.97
N GLY A 838 -14.45 3.36 -16.08
CA GLY A 838 -13.91 2.01 -15.91
C GLY A 838 -14.61 1.23 -14.80
N HIS A 839 -13.89 0.27 -14.21
CA HIS A 839 -14.39 -0.56 -13.10
C HIS A 839 -14.82 0.28 -11.88
N ASN A 840 -13.95 1.23 -11.49
CA ASN A 840 -14.27 2.27 -10.51
C ASN A 840 -14.45 3.60 -11.25
N LEU A 841 -15.46 4.39 -10.86
CA LEU A 841 -15.69 5.69 -11.47
C LEU A 841 -14.55 6.66 -11.11
N GLN A 842 -14.04 7.40 -12.09
CA GLN A 842 -12.96 8.38 -11.93
C GLN A 842 -13.47 9.83 -11.97
N SER A 843 -14.54 10.12 -12.72
CA SER A 843 -15.08 11.49 -12.81
C SER A 843 -15.82 11.86 -11.52
N PRO A 844 -15.47 13.01 -10.87
CA PRO A 844 -16.19 13.48 -9.70
C PRO A 844 -17.70 13.64 -9.92
N SER A 845 -18.13 14.09 -11.10
CA SER A 845 -19.55 14.26 -11.43
C SER A 845 -20.31 12.93 -11.52
N ASN A 846 -19.64 11.89 -12.03
CA ASN A 846 -20.26 10.56 -12.16
C ASN A 846 -20.30 9.86 -10.79
N GLN A 847 -19.29 10.06 -9.95
CA GLN A 847 -19.29 9.60 -8.57
C GLN A 847 -20.43 10.25 -7.76
N GLU A 848 -20.62 11.56 -7.90
CA GLU A 848 -21.72 12.27 -7.25
C GLU A 848 -23.10 11.78 -7.72
N ASP A 849 -23.29 11.64 -9.04
CA ASP A 849 -24.54 11.09 -9.61
C ASP A 849 -24.84 9.68 -9.08
N LEU A 850 -23.85 8.78 -9.07
CA LEU A 850 -24.03 7.43 -8.57
C LEU A 850 -24.36 7.40 -7.07
N CYS A 851 -23.65 8.18 -6.25
CA CYS A 851 -23.94 8.33 -4.83
C CYS A 851 -25.37 8.81 -4.59
N GLN A 852 -25.80 9.83 -5.33
CA GLN A 852 -27.14 10.38 -5.23
C GLN A 852 -28.20 9.35 -5.61
N LYS A 853 -28.04 8.67 -6.75
CA LYS A 853 -29.00 7.64 -7.21
C LYS A 853 -29.07 6.44 -6.29
N THR A 854 -27.94 6.02 -5.72
CA THR A 854 -27.88 4.95 -4.72
C THR A 854 -28.65 5.33 -3.46
N LYS A 855 -28.48 6.56 -2.97
CA LYS A 855 -29.23 7.09 -1.83
C LYS A 855 -30.73 7.12 -2.09
N GLU A 856 -31.11 7.73 -3.21
CA GLU A 856 -32.50 7.87 -3.65
C GLU A 856 -33.17 6.50 -3.81
N TRP A 857 -32.47 5.52 -4.36
CA TRP A 857 -32.97 4.15 -4.48
C TRP A 857 -33.34 3.55 -3.12
N PHE A 858 -32.45 3.65 -2.14
CA PHE A 858 -32.75 3.15 -0.81
C PHE A 858 -33.85 3.97 -0.12
N ASP A 859 -33.83 5.30 -0.18
CA ASP A 859 -34.88 6.13 0.43
C ASP A 859 -36.27 5.84 -0.16
N TYR A 860 -36.37 5.62 -1.47
CA TYR A 860 -37.64 5.30 -2.13
C TYR A 860 -38.24 3.96 -1.67
N PHE A 861 -37.40 2.93 -1.49
CA PHE A 861 -37.85 1.57 -1.18
C PHE A 861 -37.90 1.25 0.32
N LEU A 862 -36.95 1.77 1.10
CA LEU A 862 -36.80 1.47 2.52
C LEU A 862 -37.52 2.50 3.39
N LYS A 863 -37.53 3.79 3.02
CA LYS A 863 -38.25 4.84 3.77
C LYS A 863 -39.57 5.27 3.13
N GLY A 864 -39.86 4.80 1.92
CA GLY A 864 -41.08 5.14 1.21
C GLY A 864 -41.12 6.57 0.66
N ASP A 865 -39.98 7.22 0.38
CA ASP A 865 -39.97 8.55 -0.26
C ASP A 865 -40.41 8.46 -1.73
N LYS A 866 -41.71 8.64 -1.98
CA LYS A 866 -42.31 8.54 -3.32
C LYS A 866 -42.18 9.79 -4.19
N ASN A 867 -41.40 10.78 -3.74
CA ASN A 867 -41.18 12.02 -4.51
C ASN A 867 -40.02 11.92 -5.51
N ILE A 868 -39.35 10.78 -5.60
CA ILE A 868 -38.21 10.57 -6.51
C ILE A 868 -38.72 10.15 -7.89
N GLU A 869 -38.89 11.13 -8.77
CA GLU A 869 -39.57 10.99 -10.07
C GLU A 869 -38.92 9.93 -10.98
N TRP A 870 -37.59 9.92 -11.11
CA TRP A 870 -36.92 9.00 -12.04
C TRP A 870 -37.09 7.52 -11.64
N ILE A 871 -37.23 7.22 -10.34
CA ILE A 871 -37.50 5.85 -9.86
C ILE A 871 -38.95 5.50 -10.15
N LYS A 872 -39.87 6.44 -9.88
CA LYS A 872 -41.30 6.25 -10.11
C LYS A 872 -41.57 5.94 -11.58
N GLU A 873 -41.06 6.77 -12.50
CA GLU A 873 -41.19 6.57 -13.95
C GLU A 873 -40.60 5.25 -14.45
N SER A 874 -39.60 4.72 -13.74
CA SER A 874 -38.89 3.50 -14.14
C SER A 874 -39.45 2.22 -13.49
N THR A 875 -40.32 2.32 -12.48
CA THR A 875 -40.71 1.16 -11.65
C THR A 875 -42.20 1.06 -11.30
N GLU A 876 -43.01 2.05 -11.68
CA GLU A 876 -44.47 2.07 -11.62
C GLU A 876 -45.04 2.30 -13.03
#